data_AF-A0A024UNW0-F1
#
_entry.id   AF-A0A024UNW0-F1
#
_cell.length_a   1.000
_cell.length_b   1.000
_cell.length_c   1.000
_cell.angle_alpha   90.00
_cell.angle_beta   90.00
_cell.angle_gamma   90.00
#
_symmetry.space_group_name_H-M   'P 1'
#
loop_
_entity.id
_entity.type
_entity.pdbx_description
1 polymer ?
#
loop_
_entity_poly.entity_id
_entity_poly.type
_entity_poly.pdbx_seq_one_letter_code
_entity_poly.pdbx_strand_id
1 'polypeptide(L)'
;MMEWRRIYRWALLVYYLGSESVKAVAQDDAVLACTVRAPQYLSIEHKAALCAGVHLDTATAPADCACELKLHLGTATSSEIALTLCSGATSVGPATCFRTVNAFSFTILPMPQLLTLCRGVADEENALCFHHLHRKLQLDVNSIVLLCTQPNAWSYVDEIVSCFQRHTTLASTTRLRLCMKPSLISDATLACLQTLSHRYTLASDRDDLFPLCLSRSPHHALSCVEAAPWGYTVSFKTALCINATGVGPAECLKGLMGASTWTNDDKLSLCSGATSSKRIDCVLKLSSRYSIRQKVALCAHDHDTPLRCTRTIKGLPPTGDEIAICGRASSLGPAECFNVDTGLSTALKVELCANGGNRDRAQCVLRLRSMLHSFTAHDLVQLCAAVTTPDELPSLMQCLTTGFRAVLAARDVIHVCKGASSAAPARCLQEHLAGWSSSEKAALCYSATDLSPVDCIRRLGPTTLLQRRHQVQLCVGATAPVFPAICAKSAPPRFVHPVDRVRLCAQASTSFPLDCAASLPSTHPSVVAAVCSQVASLAPAECIQAALRSGSKLTQSVIARCRSVSSFPAMLSLASVIKECPVLVPHCPVTIELHVLDQFGHRMLTYGLHPSAGSIDSNHSMRLTAAFQSQPCLALGKREPVVDGRSTFRMAFPHAGHFRLVLALANITVLHLPVHVQEDPGAVAWTASCDRIFRSHLQCIPSSATFPSYQFLQVDAVANTLLAVVCAGTLELLEPLSPSLSTSARAIAAAPWLPYHMHLQVPLSPWEVLRIPDNATLDVVRAAYRHQSLVYHPDRSAAAAATYFDSVRSAYEAAVHLDDQNRSIRVDK
;
A
#
# COMPACT_ATOMS: atom_id res chain seq x y z
N MET A 1 -17.93 47.58 10.81
CA MET A 1 -17.90 46.75 12.04
C MET A 1 -19.29 46.34 12.58
N MET A 2 -20.41 46.62 11.88
CA MET A 2 -21.78 46.21 12.31
C MET A 2 -22.38 45.01 11.55
N GLU A 3 -21.80 44.58 10.42
CA GLU A 3 -22.32 43.43 9.64
C GLU A 3 -21.93 42.05 10.18
N TRP A 4 -20.85 41.96 10.97
CA TRP A 4 -20.33 40.69 11.47
C TRP A 4 -21.17 40.03 12.58
N ARG A 5 -22.06 40.76 13.26
CA ARG A 5 -22.91 40.22 14.34
C ARG A 5 -24.16 39.46 13.84
N ARG A 6 -24.58 39.63 12.59
CA ARG A 6 -25.75 38.91 12.03
C ARG A 6 -25.41 37.50 11.56
N ILE A 7 -24.19 37.27 11.08
CA ILE A 7 -23.74 35.95 10.60
C ILE A 7 -23.56 34.95 11.76
N TYR A 8 -23.12 35.42 12.94
CA TYR A 8 -22.87 34.57 14.10
C TYR A 8 -24.13 34.03 14.81
N ARG A 9 -25.27 34.75 14.75
CA ARG A 9 -26.52 34.28 15.37
C ARG A 9 -27.19 33.15 14.57
N TRP A 10 -26.97 33.09 13.26
CA TRP A 10 -27.48 31.99 12.42
C TRP A 10 -26.67 30.70 12.60
N ALA A 11 -25.35 30.80 12.82
CA ALA A 11 -24.50 29.63 13.05
C ALA A 11 -24.81 28.92 14.39
N LEU A 12 -25.21 29.65 15.43
CA LEU A 12 -25.56 29.06 16.74
C LEU A 12 -26.93 28.37 16.75
N LEU A 13 -27.89 28.82 15.93
CA LEU A 13 -29.23 28.25 15.85
C LEU A 13 -29.23 26.92 15.06
N VAL A 14 -28.37 26.79 14.05
CA VAL A 14 -28.22 25.56 13.25
C VAL A 14 -27.57 24.43 14.05
N TYR A 15 -26.74 24.74 15.06
CA TYR A 15 -26.11 23.72 15.90
C TYR A 15 -27.06 23.13 16.95
N TYR A 16 -28.06 23.89 17.42
CA TYR A 16 -28.95 23.45 18.50
C TYR A 16 -30.17 22.65 18.01
N LEU A 17 -30.66 22.89 16.79
CA LEU A 17 -31.86 22.22 16.25
C LEU A 17 -31.59 20.87 15.55
N GLY A 18 -30.33 20.46 15.41
CA GLY A 18 -29.96 19.19 14.76
C GLY A 18 -29.72 17.99 15.70
N SER A 19 -29.78 18.17 17.02
CA SER A 19 -29.30 17.14 17.97
C SER A 19 -30.36 16.18 18.51
N GLU A 20 -31.66 16.48 18.35
CA GLU A 20 -32.73 15.59 18.87
C GLU A 20 -33.31 14.64 17.82
N SER A 21 -33.34 15.01 16.54
CA SER A 21 -33.90 14.17 15.47
C SER A 21 -32.96 13.05 14.96
N VAL A 22 -31.66 13.09 15.31
CA VAL A 22 -30.68 12.07 14.88
C VAL A 22 -30.60 10.89 15.87
N LYS A 23 -31.10 11.05 17.11
CA LYS A 23 -31.02 10.00 18.15
C LYS A 23 -31.89 8.78 17.90
N ALA A 24 -32.84 8.83 16.95
CA ALA A 24 -33.75 7.72 16.65
C ALA A 24 -33.28 6.81 15.48
N VAL A 25 -32.22 7.16 14.74
CA VAL A 25 -31.79 6.43 13.52
C VAL A 25 -30.38 5.83 13.63
N ALA A 26 -29.57 6.21 14.61
CA ALA A 26 -28.18 5.76 14.73
C ALA A 26 -27.99 4.68 15.80
N GLN A 27 -28.41 3.45 15.52
CA GLN A 27 -27.92 2.24 16.21
C GLN A 27 -26.95 1.42 15.34
N ASP A 28 -26.74 1.83 14.09
CA ASP A 28 -25.89 1.13 13.12
C ASP A 28 -24.73 2.06 12.69
N ASP A 29 -23.51 1.69 13.08
CA ASP A 29 -22.29 2.47 12.82
C ASP A 29 -22.08 2.73 11.32
N ALA A 30 -22.56 1.82 10.45
CA ALA A 30 -22.49 1.97 9.01
C ALA A 30 -23.37 3.14 8.51
N VAL A 31 -24.59 3.25 9.01
CA VAL A 31 -25.55 4.31 8.63
C VAL A 31 -25.02 5.67 9.09
N LEU A 32 -24.43 5.74 10.29
CA LEU A 32 -23.84 6.97 10.80
C LEU A 32 -22.64 7.41 9.95
N ALA A 33 -21.71 6.48 9.63
CA ALA A 33 -20.57 6.75 8.78
C ALA A 33 -20.97 7.28 7.39
N CYS A 34 -21.99 6.67 6.77
CA CYS A 34 -22.58 7.15 5.53
C CYS A 34 -23.16 8.56 5.67
N THR A 35 -24.01 8.78 6.68
CA THR A 35 -24.77 10.02 6.87
C THR A 35 -23.85 11.23 7.13
N VAL A 36 -22.77 11.01 7.90
CA VAL A 36 -21.75 12.04 8.19
C VAL A 36 -20.99 12.43 6.94
N ARG A 37 -20.68 11.46 6.07
CA ARG A 37 -19.91 11.69 4.84
C ARG A 37 -20.78 12.18 3.68
N ALA A 38 -22.10 11.99 3.74
CA ALA A 38 -23.04 12.42 2.71
C ALA A 38 -23.00 13.96 2.53
N PRO A 39 -22.99 14.44 1.27
CA PRO A 39 -22.69 15.83 0.98
C PRO A 39 -23.76 16.79 1.51
N GLN A 40 -23.33 18.00 1.87
CA GLN A 40 -24.17 19.00 2.57
C GLN A 40 -25.36 19.52 1.77
N TYR A 41 -25.41 19.34 0.44
CA TYR A 41 -26.53 19.79 -0.38
C TYR A 41 -27.74 18.84 -0.32
N LEU A 42 -27.57 17.62 0.23
CA LEU A 42 -28.67 16.70 0.47
C LEU A 42 -29.39 17.11 1.76
N SER A 43 -30.74 17.16 1.69
CA SER A 43 -31.58 17.29 2.88
C SER A 43 -31.35 16.11 3.83
N ILE A 44 -31.74 16.27 5.09
CA ILE A 44 -31.61 15.19 6.08
C ILE A 44 -32.36 13.92 5.63
N GLU A 45 -33.55 14.10 5.04
CA GLU A 45 -34.36 13.00 4.47
C GLU A 45 -33.63 12.30 3.32
N HIS A 46 -33.00 13.05 2.42
CA HIS A 46 -32.21 12.48 1.33
C HIS A 46 -30.95 11.77 1.83
N LYS A 47 -30.29 12.26 2.89
CA LYS A 47 -29.15 11.55 3.48
C LYS A 47 -29.59 10.22 4.10
N ALA A 48 -30.71 10.20 4.80
CA ALA A 48 -31.27 8.98 5.36
C ALA A 48 -31.64 7.97 4.27
N ALA A 49 -32.28 8.42 3.19
CA ALA A 49 -32.64 7.56 2.05
C ALA A 49 -31.42 7.05 1.27
N LEU A 50 -30.39 7.88 1.09
CA LEU A 50 -29.13 7.49 0.45
C LEU A 50 -28.41 6.39 1.23
N CYS A 51 -28.43 6.49 2.56
CA CYS A 51 -27.72 5.62 3.48
C CYS A 51 -28.56 4.46 4.02
N ALA A 52 -29.77 4.27 3.51
CA ALA A 52 -30.62 3.15 3.89
C ALA A 52 -30.05 1.83 3.35
N GLY A 53 -29.79 0.87 4.24
CA GLY A 53 -29.33 -0.47 3.87
C GLY A 53 -27.83 -0.60 3.58
N VAL A 54 -26.99 0.33 4.06
CA VAL A 54 -25.53 0.20 3.96
C VAL A 54 -24.99 -0.91 4.86
N HIS A 55 -24.01 -1.66 4.37
CA HIS A 55 -23.27 -2.66 5.14
C HIS A 55 -21.96 -2.07 5.69
N LEU A 56 -21.39 -2.65 6.74
CA LEU A 56 -20.17 -2.17 7.38
C LEU A 56 -18.99 -2.04 6.37
N ASP A 57 -18.87 -2.99 5.45
CA ASP A 57 -17.78 -3.04 4.46
C ASP A 57 -17.92 -1.99 3.34
N THR A 58 -19.12 -1.44 3.14
CA THR A 58 -19.44 -0.45 2.09
C THR A 58 -20.02 0.85 2.66
N ALA A 59 -19.86 1.07 3.97
CA ALA A 59 -20.56 2.10 4.72
C ALA A 59 -20.40 3.51 4.15
N THR A 60 -19.31 3.83 3.46
CA THR A 60 -19.12 5.17 2.88
C THR A 60 -19.43 5.27 1.39
N ALA A 61 -19.62 4.16 0.69
CA ALA A 61 -19.67 4.14 -0.77
C ALA A 61 -20.84 4.95 -1.37
N PRO A 62 -22.09 4.89 -0.84
CA PRO A 62 -23.17 5.75 -1.33
C PRO A 62 -22.88 7.25 -1.16
N ALA A 63 -22.28 7.63 -0.02
CA ALA A 63 -21.90 9.00 0.27
C ALA A 63 -20.76 9.49 -0.64
N ASP A 64 -19.76 8.64 -0.89
CA ASP A 64 -18.65 8.92 -1.80
C ASP A 64 -19.12 9.08 -3.25
N CYS A 65 -20.01 8.20 -3.70
CA CYS A 65 -20.68 8.31 -5.00
C CYS A 65 -21.42 9.65 -5.13
N ALA A 66 -22.21 10.06 -4.12
CA ALA A 66 -22.94 11.33 -4.15
C ALA A 66 -21.99 12.55 -4.12
N CYS A 67 -20.89 12.49 -3.38
CA CYS A 67 -19.86 13.52 -3.35
C CYS A 67 -19.20 13.73 -4.71
N GLU A 68 -18.84 12.65 -5.39
CA GLU A 68 -18.23 12.69 -6.73
C GLU A 68 -19.20 13.29 -7.77
N LEU A 69 -20.50 13.03 -7.64
CA LEU A 69 -21.54 13.58 -8.51
C LEU A 69 -21.67 15.12 -8.40
N LYS A 70 -21.49 15.67 -7.20
CA LYS A 70 -21.67 17.10 -6.90
C LYS A 70 -20.74 18.00 -7.72
N LEU A 71 -19.55 17.52 -8.03
CA LEU A 71 -18.54 18.30 -8.76
C LEU A 71 -19.01 18.69 -10.17
N HIS A 72 -20.11 18.11 -10.66
CA HIS A 72 -20.53 18.26 -12.05
C HIS A 72 -22.00 18.70 -12.25
N LEU A 73 -22.85 18.64 -11.22
CA LEU A 73 -24.27 19.02 -11.33
C LEU A 73 -24.55 20.32 -10.56
N GLY A 74 -24.56 21.45 -11.27
CA GLY A 74 -24.97 22.73 -10.71
C GLY A 74 -26.48 22.92 -10.77
N THR A 75 -27.24 22.49 -9.74
CA THR A 75 -28.64 22.91 -9.37
C THR A 75 -29.32 21.90 -8.42
N ALA A 76 -30.55 22.22 -7.96
CA ALA A 76 -31.41 21.40 -7.09
C ALA A 76 -31.80 20.02 -7.66
N THR A 77 -31.68 19.79 -8.97
CA THR A 77 -31.90 18.47 -9.60
C THR A 77 -30.82 17.44 -9.22
N SER A 78 -29.72 17.88 -8.60
CA SER A 78 -28.62 17.02 -8.16
C SER A 78 -28.99 16.03 -7.05
N SER A 79 -30.00 16.33 -6.21
CA SER A 79 -30.33 15.45 -5.09
C SER A 79 -31.10 14.19 -5.50
N GLU A 80 -32.04 14.31 -6.44
CA GLU A 80 -32.85 13.17 -6.91
C GLU A 80 -32.01 12.21 -7.78
N ILE A 81 -31.10 12.77 -8.59
CA ILE A 81 -30.13 12.00 -9.37
C ILE A 81 -29.17 11.25 -8.43
N ALA A 82 -28.62 11.94 -7.43
CA ALA A 82 -27.72 11.30 -6.46
C ALA A 82 -28.42 10.16 -5.69
N LEU A 83 -29.67 10.36 -5.28
CA LEU A 83 -30.45 9.31 -4.62
C LEU A 83 -30.68 8.10 -5.53
N THR A 84 -31.13 8.34 -6.76
CA THR A 84 -31.47 7.25 -7.68
C THR A 84 -30.24 6.44 -8.09
N LEU A 85 -29.10 7.12 -8.25
CA LEU A 85 -27.88 6.53 -8.76
C LEU A 85 -27.01 5.90 -7.67
N CYS A 86 -26.87 6.56 -6.52
CA CYS A 86 -25.93 6.18 -5.47
C CYS A 86 -26.56 5.36 -4.34
N SER A 87 -27.89 5.23 -4.27
CA SER A 87 -28.54 4.32 -3.31
C SER A 87 -28.12 2.87 -3.54
N GLY A 88 -27.54 2.24 -2.51
CA GLY A 88 -27.00 0.88 -2.57
C GLY A 88 -25.66 0.73 -3.32
N ALA A 89 -24.98 1.83 -3.63
CA ALA A 89 -23.67 1.76 -4.27
C ALA A 89 -22.63 1.10 -3.36
N THR A 90 -21.83 0.17 -3.91
CA THR A 90 -20.71 -0.48 -3.23
C THR A 90 -19.37 0.18 -3.54
N SER A 91 -19.33 1.12 -4.50
CA SER A 91 -18.17 1.92 -4.89
C SER A 91 -18.60 3.29 -5.43
N VAL A 92 -17.63 4.11 -5.87
CA VAL A 92 -17.88 5.36 -6.61
C VAL A 92 -18.29 5.14 -8.08
N GLY A 93 -18.31 3.88 -8.54
CA GLY A 93 -18.57 3.47 -9.91
C GLY A 93 -19.81 4.11 -10.57
N PRO A 94 -20.98 4.19 -9.90
CA PRO A 94 -22.17 4.78 -10.52
C PRO A 94 -21.97 6.25 -10.92
N ALA A 95 -21.29 7.03 -10.07
CA ALA A 95 -20.98 8.43 -10.36
C ALA A 95 -19.94 8.56 -11.48
N THR A 96 -18.93 7.68 -11.50
CA THR A 96 -17.93 7.65 -12.59
C THR A 96 -18.59 7.30 -13.92
N CYS A 97 -19.41 6.24 -13.98
CA CYS A 97 -20.19 5.87 -15.16
C CYS A 97 -21.06 7.04 -15.64
N PHE A 98 -21.81 7.69 -14.75
CA PHE A 98 -22.68 8.82 -15.10
C PHE A 98 -21.88 9.97 -15.73
N ARG A 99 -20.74 10.33 -15.12
CA ARG A 99 -19.86 11.37 -15.64
C ARG A 99 -19.32 11.01 -17.02
N THR A 100 -18.86 9.77 -17.18
CA THR A 100 -18.27 9.27 -18.42
C THR A 100 -19.31 9.29 -19.56
N VAL A 101 -20.54 8.81 -19.33
CA VAL A 101 -21.62 8.89 -20.35
C VAL A 101 -22.01 10.34 -20.64
N ASN A 102 -22.16 11.18 -19.61
CA ASN A 102 -22.56 12.58 -19.78
C ASN A 102 -21.49 13.38 -20.55
N ALA A 103 -20.20 13.11 -20.31
CA ALA A 103 -19.09 13.72 -21.04
C ALA A 103 -19.10 13.34 -22.54
N PHE A 104 -19.51 12.12 -22.88
CA PHE A 104 -19.55 11.63 -24.25
C PHE A 104 -20.85 11.93 -25.00
N SER A 105 -21.94 12.26 -24.31
CA SER A 105 -23.28 12.23 -24.90
C SER A 105 -24.19 13.29 -24.28
N PHE A 106 -23.85 14.57 -24.45
CA PHE A 106 -24.67 15.68 -23.95
C PHE A 106 -26.10 15.77 -24.52
N THR A 107 -26.46 15.00 -25.56
CA THR A 107 -27.75 15.14 -26.26
C THR A 107 -28.53 13.86 -26.55
N ILE A 108 -27.98 12.66 -26.26
CA ILE A 108 -28.52 11.42 -26.85
C ILE A 108 -29.27 10.53 -25.85
N LEU A 109 -28.90 10.53 -24.56
CA LEU A 109 -29.53 9.66 -23.57
C LEU A 109 -30.54 10.42 -22.70
N PRO A 110 -31.85 10.11 -22.79
CA PRO A 110 -32.82 10.48 -21.77
C PRO A 110 -32.34 10.09 -20.37
N MET A 111 -32.51 10.99 -19.39
CA MET A 111 -32.09 10.77 -18.00
C MET A 111 -32.50 9.42 -17.39
N PRO A 112 -33.72 8.88 -17.61
CA PRO A 112 -34.10 7.57 -17.08
C PRO A 112 -33.20 6.42 -17.57
N GLN A 113 -32.77 6.47 -18.83
CA GLN A 113 -31.89 5.46 -19.42
C GLN A 113 -30.46 5.60 -18.89
N LEU A 114 -30.03 6.85 -18.64
CA LEU A 114 -28.72 7.13 -18.04
C LEU A 114 -28.63 6.59 -16.61
N LEU A 115 -29.67 6.83 -15.82
CA LEU A 115 -29.78 6.29 -14.47
C LEU A 115 -29.82 4.75 -14.50
N THR A 116 -30.53 4.15 -15.46
CA THR A 116 -30.58 2.68 -15.62
C THR A 116 -29.22 2.10 -15.98
N LEU A 117 -28.46 2.75 -16.87
CA LEU A 117 -27.16 2.28 -17.33
C LEU A 117 -26.09 2.25 -16.22
N CYS A 118 -26.13 3.24 -15.33
CA CYS A 118 -25.08 3.46 -14.34
C CYS A 118 -25.45 3.04 -12.91
N ARG A 119 -26.67 2.57 -12.64
CA ARG A 119 -27.06 2.14 -11.29
C ARG A 119 -26.41 0.81 -10.92
N GLY A 120 -25.77 0.76 -9.74
CA GLY A 120 -25.20 -0.47 -9.17
C GLY A 120 -23.90 -0.97 -9.81
N VAL A 121 -23.28 -0.19 -10.69
CA VAL A 121 -22.01 -0.54 -11.34
C VAL A 121 -20.83 -0.33 -10.40
N ALA A 122 -19.80 -1.18 -10.50
CA ALA A 122 -18.60 -1.05 -9.68
C ALA A 122 -17.61 0.01 -10.23
N ASP A 123 -17.66 0.30 -11.52
CA ASP A 123 -16.73 1.17 -12.25
C ASP A 123 -17.41 1.80 -13.51
N GLU A 124 -16.62 2.29 -14.46
CA GLU A 124 -17.09 2.95 -15.68
C GLU A 124 -17.30 2.03 -16.91
N GLU A 125 -17.18 0.70 -16.75
CA GLU A 125 -17.23 -0.23 -17.90
C GLU A 125 -18.55 -0.14 -18.69
N ASN A 126 -19.69 0.03 -18.02
CA ASN A 126 -20.99 0.20 -18.69
C ASN A 126 -21.02 1.46 -19.57
N ALA A 127 -20.35 2.53 -19.15
CA ALA A 127 -20.27 3.78 -19.91
C ALA A 127 -19.40 3.61 -21.17
N LEU A 128 -18.26 2.91 -21.01
CA LEU A 128 -17.36 2.60 -22.13
C LEU A 128 -18.04 1.68 -23.15
N CYS A 129 -18.77 0.66 -22.67
CA CYS A 129 -19.60 -0.23 -23.49
C CYS A 129 -20.61 0.57 -24.31
N PHE A 130 -21.37 1.46 -23.66
CA PHE A 130 -22.37 2.27 -24.33
C PHE A 130 -21.74 3.14 -25.41
N HIS A 131 -20.66 3.86 -25.08
CA HIS A 131 -19.97 4.74 -26.02
C HIS A 131 -19.45 3.97 -27.24
N HIS A 132 -18.83 2.81 -27.02
CA HIS A 132 -18.26 2.00 -28.08
C HIS A 132 -19.34 1.45 -29.03
N LEU A 133 -20.42 0.88 -28.49
CA LEU A 133 -21.50 0.31 -29.29
C LEU A 133 -22.33 1.37 -30.01
N HIS A 134 -22.62 2.49 -29.35
CA HIS A 134 -23.35 3.60 -29.95
C HIS A 134 -22.58 4.16 -31.14
N ARG A 135 -21.26 4.35 -31.01
CA ARG A 135 -20.40 4.84 -32.09
C ARG A 135 -20.30 3.85 -33.27
N LYS A 136 -20.35 2.54 -33.01
CA LYS A 136 -20.05 1.51 -34.01
C LYS A 136 -21.26 0.89 -34.70
N LEU A 137 -22.40 0.77 -34.01
CA LEU A 137 -23.51 -0.09 -34.46
C LEU A 137 -24.81 0.64 -34.80
N GLN A 138 -24.93 1.96 -34.54
CA GLN A 138 -26.15 2.75 -34.77
C GLN A 138 -27.43 2.06 -34.26
N LEU A 139 -27.33 1.32 -33.16
CA LEU A 139 -28.47 0.64 -32.56
C LEU A 139 -29.36 1.66 -31.85
N ASP A 140 -30.63 1.32 -31.68
CA ASP A 140 -31.51 2.11 -30.84
C ASP A 140 -30.96 2.13 -29.39
N VAL A 141 -31.12 3.28 -28.74
CA VAL A 141 -30.52 3.55 -27.43
C VAL A 141 -30.95 2.53 -26.37
N ASN A 142 -32.20 2.07 -26.41
CA ASN A 142 -32.72 1.09 -25.44
C ASN A 142 -32.01 -0.26 -25.57
N SER A 143 -31.78 -0.73 -26.80
CA SER A 143 -31.04 -1.97 -27.05
C SER A 143 -29.60 -1.91 -26.53
N ILE A 144 -28.93 -0.77 -26.67
CA ILE A 144 -27.55 -0.60 -26.17
C ILE A 144 -27.52 -0.57 -24.64
N VAL A 145 -28.45 0.15 -24.00
CA VAL A 145 -28.55 0.20 -22.54
C VAL A 145 -28.85 -1.18 -21.96
N LEU A 146 -29.76 -1.95 -22.58
CA LEU A 146 -30.07 -3.31 -22.14
C LEU A 146 -28.86 -4.24 -22.28
N LEU A 147 -28.03 -4.04 -23.32
CA LEU A 147 -26.84 -4.84 -23.54
C LEU A 147 -25.74 -4.51 -22.52
N CYS A 148 -25.47 -3.22 -22.32
CA CYS A 148 -24.37 -2.75 -21.46
C CYS A 148 -24.68 -2.85 -19.96
N THR A 149 -25.94 -3.07 -19.56
CA THR A 149 -26.28 -3.38 -18.16
C THR A 149 -26.05 -4.84 -17.79
N GLN A 150 -25.74 -5.72 -18.75
CA GLN A 150 -25.38 -7.11 -18.44
C GLN A 150 -23.97 -7.17 -17.82
N PRO A 151 -23.75 -8.00 -16.79
CA PRO A 151 -22.42 -8.20 -16.22
C PRO A 151 -21.47 -8.71 -17.30
N ASN A 152 -20.27 -8.13 -17.36
CA ASN A 152 -19.21 -8.44 -18.34
C ASN A 152 -19.54 -8.07 -19.79
N ALA A 153 -20.55 -7.24 -20.09
CA ALA A 153 -20.84 -6.82 -21.46
C ALA A 153 -19.62 -6.16 -22.14
N TRP A 154 -18.81 -5.44 -21.36
CA TRP A 154 -17.60 -4.77 -21.84
C TRP A 154 -16.53 -5.75 -22.33
N SER A 155 -16.30 -6.87 -21.64
CA SER A 155 -15.27 -7.85 -22.04
C SER A 155 -15.56 -8.52 -23.38
N TYR A 156 -16.81 -8.45 -23.86
CA TYR A 156 -17.23 -9.03 -25.14
C TYR A 156 -17.58 -7.97 -26.20
N VAL A 157 -17.28 -6.69 -25.96
CA VAL A 157 -17.75 -5.59 -26.82
C VAL A 157 -17.23 -5.72 -28.26
N ASP A 158 -15.97 -6.09 -28.45
CA ASP A 158 -15.38 -6.27 -29.79
C ASP A 158 -15.94 -7.49 -30.53
N GLU A 159 -16.26 -8.56 -29.79
CA GLU A 159 -16.89 -9.76 -30.35
C GLU A 159 -18.33 -9.47 -30.78
N ILE A 160 -19.07 -8.72 -29.96
CA ILE A 160 -20.43 -8.26 -30.27
C ILE A 160 -20.41 -7.36 -31.50
N VAL A 161 -19.52 -6.37 -31.56
CA VAL A 161 -19.38 -5.48 -32.71
C VAL A 161 -19.03 -6.27 -33.96
N SER A 162 -18.08 -7.18 -33.87
CA SER A 162 -17.66 -8.04 -34.98
C SER A 162 -18.80 -8.96 -35.44
N CYS A 163 -19.63 -9.47 -34.53
CA CYS A 163 -20.80 -10.27 -34.85
C CYS A 163 -21.87 -9.43 -35.55
N PHE A 164 -22.17 -8.24 -35.05
CA PHE A 164 -23.15 -7.34 -35.64
C PHE A 164 -22.76 -6.85 -37.03
N GLN A 165 -21.49 -6.48 -37.22
CA GLN A 165 -20.94 -6.05 -38.52
C GLN A 165 -20.97 -7.18 -39.55
N ARG A 166 -20.80 -8.43 -39.12
CA ARG A 166 -20.88 -9.61 -40.00
C ARG A 166 -22.31 -9.96 -40.43
N HIS A 167 -23.35 -9.46 -39.77
CA HIS A 167 -24.73 -9.95 -39.94
C HIS A 167 -25.76 -8.86 -40.28
N THR A 168 -25.38 -7.90 -41.13
CA THR A 168 -26.21 -6.74 -41.49
C THR A 168 -27.58 -7.05 -42.09
N THR A 169 -27.77 -8.25 -42.65
CA THR A 169 -29.00 -8.68 -43.35
C THR A 169 -30.10 -9.21 -42.43
N LEU A 170 -29.79 -9.52 -41.17
CA LEU A 170 -30.79 -10.00 -40.21
C LEU A 170 -31.59 -8.81 -39.62
N ALA A 171 -32.80 -9.05 -39.14
CA ALA A 171 -33.52 -8.05 -38.35
C ALA A 171 -32.71 -7.69 -37.09
N SER A 172 -32.74 -6.42 -36.66
CA SER A 172 -31.92 -5.91 -35.55
C SER A 172 -32.12 -6.69 -34.25
N THR A 173 -33.35 -7.09 -33.94
CA THR A 173 -33.70 -7.88 -32.75
C THR A 173 -33.15 -9.31 -32.81
N THR A 174 -33.16 -9.94 -33.98
CA THR A 174 -32.57 -11.27 -34.19
C THR A 174 -31.05 -11.22 -34.10
N ARG A 175 -30.40 -10.19 -34.66
CA ARG A 175 -28.95 -9.97 -34.52
C ARG A 175 -28.55 -9.81 -33.07
N LEU A 176 -29.29 -9.00 -32.31
CA LEU A 176 -29.02 -8.75 -30.90
C LEU A 176 -29.03 -10.05 -30.10
N ARG A 177 -30.07 -10.88 -30.27
CA ARG A 177 -30.16 -12.19 -29.60
C ARG A 177 -29.06 -13.16 -30.01
N LEU A 178 -28.67 -13.16 -31.29
CA LEU A 178 -27.56 -13.99 -31.78
C LEU A 178 -26.24 -13.54 -31.13
N CYS A 179 -25.91 -12.27 -31.27
CA CYS A 179 -24.60 -11.73 -30.93
C CYS A 179 -24.36 -11.56 -29.42
N MET A 180 -25.37 -11.78 -28.57
CA MET A 180 -25.19 -11.85 -27.12
C MET A 180 -24.47 -13.11 -26.62
N LYS A 181 -24.31 -14.15 -27.45
CA LYS A 181 -23.52 -15.35 -27.11
C LYS A 181 -22.59 -15.73 -28.28
N PRO A 182 -21.58 -14.89 -28.58
CA PRO A 182 -20.73 -15.05 -29.76
C PRO A 182 -19.99 -16.40 -29.79
N SER A 183 -19.67 -16.96 -28.62
CA SER A 183 -19.03 -18.28 -28.48
C SER A 183 -19.87 -19.47 -28.98
N LEU A 184 -21.17 -19.27 -29.24
CA LEU A 184 -22.09 -20.31 -29.71
C LEU A 184 -22.37 -20.24 -31.23
N ILE A 185 -21.83 -19.25 -31.94
CA ILE A 185 -22.12 -19.05 -33.37
C ILE A 185 -20.89 -19.47 -34.20
N SER A 186 -21.06 -20.54 -34.98
CA SER A 186 -20.10 -20.92 -36.02
C SER A 186 -20.53 -20.39 -37.39
N ASP A 187 -19.59 -20.23 -38.33
CA ASP A 187 -19.90 -19.84 -39.72
C ASP A 187 -20.89 -20.81 -40.40
N ALA A 188 -20.95 -22.08 -39.95
CA ALA A 188 -21.90 -23.08 -40.43
C ALA A 188 -23.33 -22.83 -39.94
N THR A 189 -23.49 -22.37 -38.69
CA THR A 189 -24.78 -21.96 -38.13
C THR A 189 -25.34 -20.76 -38.91
N LEU A 190 -24.46 -19.85 -39.33
CA LEU A 190 -24.81 -18.68 -40.12
C LEU A 190 -25.21 -19.02 -41.56
N ALA A 191 -24.50 -19.94 -42.21
CA ALA A 191 -24.84 -20.44 -43.54
C ALA A 191 -26.19 -21.19 -43.55
N CYS A 192 -26.50 -21.98 -42.51
CA CYS A 192 -27.83 -22.59 -42.32
C CYS A 192 -28.92 -21.49 -42.26
N LEU A 193 -28.71 -20.45 -41.45
CA LEU A 193 -29.69 -19.37 -41.26
C LEU A 193 -29.90 -18.49 -42.50
N GLN A 194 -28.84 -18.17 -43.26
CA GLN A 194 -28.93 -17.39 -44.50
C GLN A 194 -29.61 -18.16 -45.63
N THR A 195 -29.44 -19.48 -45.69
CA THR A 195 -30.07 -20.33 -46.70
C THR A 195 -31.55 -20.56 -46.41
N LEU A 196 -31.93 -20.73 -45.14
CA LEU A 196 -33.33 -20.79 -44.70
C LEU A 196 -34.05 -19.45 -44.90
N SER A 197 -33.34 -18.34 -44.69
CA SER A 197 -33.82 -16.96 -44.93
C SER A 197 -34.27 -16.69 -46.36
N HIS A 198 -33.63 -17.33 -47.35
CA HIS A 198 -33.88 -17.07 -48.76
C HIS A 198 -34.99 -17.92 -49.36
N ARG A 199 -35.40 -19.02 -48.69
CA ARG A 199 -36.37 -20.00 -49.21
C ARG A 199 -37.72 -20.02 -48.52
N TYR A 200 -37.83 -19.53 -47.28
CA TYR A 200 -39.10 -19.51 -46.54
C TYR A 200 -39.54 -18.07 -46.31
N THR A 201 -40.57 -17.65 -47.05
CA THR A 201 -41.13 -16.29 -47.03
C THR A 201 -42.13 -16.04 -45.90
N LEU A 202 -42.49 -17.06 -45.12
CA LEU A 202 -43.42 -16.94 -44.00
C LEU A 202 -42.66 -17.00 -42.67
N ALA A 203 -42.88 -15.97 -41.84
CA ALA A 203 -42.16 -15.74 -40.60
C ALA A 203 -42.42 -16.80 -39.50
N SER A 204 -43.51 -17.59 -39.58
CA SER A 204 -43.86 -18.56 -38.53
C SER A 204 -43.11 -19.88 -38.60
N ASP A 205 -42.62 -20.32 -39.77
CA ASP A 205 -41.86 -21.58 -39.90
C ASP A 205 -40.38 -21.44 -39.46
N ARG A 206 -39.94 -20.19 -39.26
CA ARG A 206 -38.54 -19.84 -39.02
C ARG A 206 -38.10 -20.11 -37.57
N ASP A 207 -39.05 -20.07 -36.64
CA ASP A 207 -38.82 -20.35 -35.21
C ASP A 207 -38.85 -21.86 -34.92
N ASP A 208 -39.53 -22.67 -35.74
CA ASP A 208 -39.63 -24.14 -35.60
C ASP A 208 -38.43 -24.90 -36.22
N LEU A 209 -37.72 -24.30 -37.18
CA LEU A 209 -36.51 -24.88 -37.81
C LEU A 209 -35.23 -24.59 -37.01
N PHE A 210 -35.26 -23.59 -36.13
CA PHE A 210 -34.13 -23.16 -35.30
C PHE A 210 -33.59 -24.26 -34.36
N PRO A 211 -34.42 -25.11 -33.73
CA PRO A 211 -33.95 -26.20 -32.86
C PRO A 211 -33.32 -27.38 -33.63
N LEU A 212 -33.70 -27.61 -34.89
CA LEU A 212 -33.22 -28.74 -35.70
C LEU A 212 -31.77 -28.57 -36.15
N CYS A 213 -31.36 -27.35 -36.56
CA CYS A 213 -29.95 -27.03 -36.90
C CYS A 213 -29.04 -26.93 -35.64
N LEU A 214 -29.59 -26.74 -34.44
CA LEU A 214 -28.84 -26.64 -33.18
C LEU A 214 -28.64 -27.98 -32.44
N SER A 215 -29.28 -29.06 -32.87
CA SER A 215 -29.13 -30.38 -32.24
C SER A 215 -27.81 -31.06 -32.64
N ARG A 216 -26.80 -30.87 -31.79
CA ARG A 216 -25.42 -31.41 -31.91
C ARG A 216 -25.37 -32.95 -31.92
N SER A 217 -25.50 -33.59 -33.07
CA SER A 217 -24.99 -34.96 -33.27
C SER A 217 -24.09 -35.05 -34.51
N PRO A 218 -22.85 -35.57 -34.39
CA PRO A 218 -21.85 -35.59 -35.46
C PRO A 218 -22.22 -36.48 -36.66
N HIS A 219 -23.28 -37.30 -36.57
CA HIS A 219 -23.76 -38.12 -37.68
C HIS A 219 -24.54 -37.33 -38.74
N HIS A 220 -25.10 -36.16 -38.41
CA HIS A 220 -26.03 -35.46 -39.30
C HIS A 220 -25.36 -34.61 -40.39
N ALA A 221 -24.11 -34.17 -40.22
CA ALA A 221 -23.38 -33.43 -41.25
C ALA A 221 -23.05 -34.32 -42.47
N LEU A 222 -22.69 -35.58 -42.23
CA LEU A 222 -22.45 -36.57 -43.29
C LEU A 222 -23.75 -36.88 -44.03
N SER A 223 -24.86 -37.08 -43.31
CA SER A 223 -26.19 -37.27 -43.92
C SER A 223 -26.65 -36.05 -44.73
N CYS A 224 -26.31 -34.83 -44.34
CA CYS A 224 -26.58 -33.63 -45.13
C CYS A 224 -25.74 -33.54 -46.42
N VAL A 225 -24.48 -34.00 -46.39
CA VAL A 225 -23.60 -34.03 -47.57
C VAL A 225 -23.97 -35.16 -48.52
N GLU A 226 -24.35 -36.33 -48.00
CA GLU A 226 -24.82 -37.48 -48.77
C GLU A 226 -26.20 -37.25 -49.39
N ALA A 227 -27.10 -36.53 -48.69
CA ALA A 227 -28.41 -36.15 -49.20
C ALA A 227 -28.37 -34.95 -50.18
N ALA A 228 -27.20 -34.33 -50.38
CA ALA A 228 -27.06 -33.18 -51.27
C ALA A 228 -27.03 -33.64 -52.75
N PRO A 229 -28.02 -33.26 -53.60
CA PRO A 229 -28.02 -33.63 -55.02
C PRO A 229 -26.72 -33.26 -55.77
N TRP A 230 -26.45 -33.98 -56.86
CA TRP A 230 -25.19 -33.93 -57.62
C TRP A 230 -24.78 -32.54 -58.17
N GLY A 231 -25.66 -31.53 -58.13
CA GLY A 231 -25.44 -30.18 -58.67
C GLY A 231 -24.75 -29.16 -57.74
N TYR A 232 -24.39 -29.50 -56.50
CA TYR A 232 -23.68 -28.55 -55.62
C TYR A 232 -22.20 -28.38 -56.03
N THR A 233 -21.75 -27.13 -56.03
CA THR A 233 -20.36 -26.78 -56.33
C THR A 233 -19.39 -27.37 -55.31
N VAL A 234 -18.15 -27.62 -55.74
CA VAL A 234 -17.07 -28.09 -54.87
C VAL A 234 -16.90 -27.17 -53.66
N SER A 235 -16.97 -25.84 -53.86
CA SER A 235 -16.89 -24.84 -52.79
C SER A 235 -17.97 -24.97 -51.72
N PHE A 236 -19.20 -25.33 -52.10
CA PHE A 236 -20.30 -25.50 -51.15
C PHE A 236 -20.13 -26.78 -50.32
N LYS A 237 -19.69 -27.89 -50.95
CA LYS A 237 -19.36 -29.14 -50.24
C LYS A 237 -18.18 -28.95 -49.28
N THR A 238 -17.18 -28.15 -49.65
CA THR A 238 -16.04 -27.77 -48.79
C THR A 238 -16.51 -27.00 -47.55
N ALA A 239 -17.42 -26.04 -47.72
CA ALA A 239 -17.96 -25.25 -46.61
C ALA A 239 -18.74 -26.10 -45.58
N LEU A 240 -19.45 -27.13 -46.04
CA LEU A 240 -20.15 -28.09 -45.15
C LEU A 240 -19.19 -28.94 -44.31
N CYS A 241 -17.99 -29.24 -44.83
CA CYS A 241 -17.02 -30.12 -44.17
C CYS A 241 -15.99 -29.39 -43.29
N ILE A 242 -15.81 -28.07 -43.43
CA ILE A 242 -14.69 -27.32 -42.83
C ILE A 242 -14.70 -27.29 -41.29
N ASN A 243 -15.85 -27.58 -40.66
CA ASN A 243 -16.06 -27.56 -39.21
C ASN A 243 -16.60 -28.89 -38.63
N ALA A 244 -16.57 -29.99 -39.39
CA ALA A 244 -17.10 -31.27 -38.93
C ALA A 244 -16.27 -31.84 -37.76
N THR A 245 -16.92 -32.08 -36.61
CA THR A 245 -16.30 -32.71 -35.43
C THR A 245 -16.55 -34.23 -35.46
N GLY A 246 -15.54 -35.05 -35.17
CA GLY A 246 -15.66 -36.52 -35.12
C GLY A 246 -15.08 -37.25 -36.34
N VAL A 247 -15.92 -37.64 -37.31
CA VAL A 247 -15.52 -38.46 -38.48
C VAL A 247 -14.65 -37.67 -39.49
N GLY A 248 -14.70 -36.33 -39.39
CA GLY A 248 -13.65 -35.40 -39.80
C GLY A 248 -13.48 -35.17 -41.32
N PRO A 249 -12.85 -34.04 -41.69
CA PRO A 249 -12.48 -33.68 -43.08
C PRO A 249 -11.85 -34.80 -43.91
N ALA A 250 -11.14 -35.73 -43.26
CA ALA A 250 -10.51 -36.87 -43.90
C ALA A 250 -11.50 -37.93 -44.45
N GLU A 251 -12.69 -38.08 -43.86
CA GLU A 251 -13.76 -38.91 -44.44
C GLU A 251 -14.59 -38.16 -45.48
N CYS A 252 -14.83 -36.86 -45.29
CA CYS A 252 -15.33 -36.00 -46.39
C CYS A 252 -14.41 -36.11 -47.62
N LEU A 253 -13.08 -36.09 -47.42
CA LEU A 253 -12.11 -36.25 -48.51
C LEU A 253 -12.29 -37.60 -49.22
N LYS A 254 -12.55 -38.67 -48.46
CA LYS A 254 -12.76 -40.04 -48.98
C LYS A 254 -14.01 -40.15 -49.85
N GLY A 255 -15.13 -39.56 -49.42
CA GLY A 255 -16.37 -39.50 -50.20
C GLY A 255 -16.27 -38.64 -51.46
N LEU A 256 -15.24 -37.79 -51.54
CA LEU A 256 -15.00 -36.85 -52.65
C LEU A 256 -13.84 -37.26 -53.57
N MET A 257 -13.21 -38.42 -53.37
CA MET A 257 -12.01 -38.87 -54.11
C MET A 257 -12.23 -39.15 -55.61
N GLY A 258 -13.45 -39.02 -56.14
CA GLY A 258 -13.71 -39.07 -57.58
C GLY A 258 -13.38 -37.78 -58.35
N ALA A 259 -13.09 -36.66 -57.67
CA ALA A 259 -12.90 -35.36 -58.31
C ALA A 259 -11.40 -35.02 -58.46
N SER A 260 -10.85 -35.18 -59.67
CA SER A 260 -9.48 -34.77 -60.05
C SER A 260 -9.22 -33.26 -59.99
N THR A 261 -10.20 -32.45 -59.56
CA THR A 261 -10.22 -30.99 -59.64
C THR A 261 -9.73 -30.26 -58.40
N TRP A 262 -9.37 -30.96 -57.32
CA TRP A 262 -8.93 -30.31 -56.08
C TRP A 262 -7.44 -29.95 -56.10
N THR A 263 -7.14 -28.68 -55.88
CA THR A 263 -5.76 -28.21 -55.71
C THR A 263 -5.18 -28.67 -54.37
N ASN A 264 -3.86 -28.61 -54.23
CA ASN A 264 -3.23 -28.91 -52.94
C ASN A 264 -3.60 -27.90 -51.86
N ASP A 265 -3.98 -26.69 -52.23
CA ASP A 265 -4.37 -25.62 -51.32
C ASP A 265 -5.79 -25.83 -50.77
N ASP A 266 -6.71 -26.34 -51.59
CA ASP A 266 -8.06 -26.72 -51.13
C ASP A 266 -8.00 -27.84 -50.08
N LYS A 267 -7.11 -28.81 -50.30
CA LYS A 267 -6.86 -29.92 -49.35
C LYS A 267 -6.21 -29.40 -48.06
N LEU A 268 -5.32 -28.41 -48.15
CA LEU A 268 -4.66 -27.80 -47.00
C LEU A 268 -5.66 -27.00 -46.15
N SER A 269 -6.50 -26.18 -46.80
CA SER A 269 -7.54 -25.37 -46.17
C SER A 269 -8.55 -26.25 -45.41
N LEU A 270 -8.93 -27.38 -46.02
CA LEU A 270 -9.81 -28.36 -45.39
C LEU A 270 -9.18 -29.01 -44.14
N CYS A 271 -7.89 -29.36 -44.19
CA CYS A 271 -7.18 -29.92 -43.03
C CYS A 271 -6.96 -28.87 -41.91
N SER A 272 -6.74 -27.59 -42.24
CA SER A 272 -6.56 -26.54 -41.22
C SER A 272 -7.81 -26.28 -40.38
N GLY A 273 -9.01 -26.47 -40.95
CA GLY A 273 -10.29 -26.33 -40.23
C GLY A 273 -10.61 -27.51 -39.29
N ALA A 274 -9.94 -28.66 -39.45
CA ALA A 274 -10.18 -29.83 -38.61
C ALA A 274 -9.88 -29.52 -37.14
N THR A 275 -10.80 -29.82 -36.22
CA THR A 275 -10.54 -29.72 -34.78
C THR A 275 -10.06 -31.08 -34.24
N SER A 276 -9.16 -31.08 -33.24
CA SER A 276 -8.57 -32.24 -32.55
C SER A 276 -7.55 -33.10 -33.35
N SER A 277 -7.15 -34.22 -32.74
CA SER A 277 -6.24 -35.28 -33.23
C SER A 277 -6.44 -35.77 -34.68
N LYS A 278 -7.58 -35.45 -35.31
CA LYS A 278 -7.89 -35.76 -36.72
C LYS A 278 -7.24 -34.80 -37.70
N ARG A 279 -6.79 -33.62 -37.27
CA ARG A 279 -5.93 -32.73 -38.07
C ARG A 279 -4.63 -33.43 -38.44
N ILE A 280 -4.05 -34.18 -37.50
CA ILE A 280 -2.84 -35.00 -37.73
C ILE A 280 -3.13 -36.18 -38.66
N ASP A 281 -4.25 -36.88 -38.51
CA ASP A 281 -4.65 -37.94 -39.45
C ASP A 281 -4.85 -37.38 -40.88
N CYS A 282 -5.30 -36.13 -41.00
CA CYS A 282 -5.39 -35.39 -42.26
C CYS A 282 -3.98 -35.16 -42.84
N VAL A 283 -3.06 -34.61 -42.04
CA VAL A 283 -1.64 -34.41 -42.41
C VAL A 283 -0.94 -35.71 -42.82
N LEU A 284 -1.23 -36.81 -42.12
CA LEU A 284 -0.69 -38.14 -42.40
C LEU A 284 -1.15 -38.70 -43.76
N LYS A 285 -2.36 -38.33 -44.21
CA LYS A 285 -2.92 -38.75 -45.51
C LYS A 285 -2.58 -37.79 -46.65
N LEU A 286 -2.13 -36.58 -46.33
CA LEU A 286 -1.63 -35.63 -47.33
C LEU A 286 -0.29 -36.13 -47.89
N SER A 287 -0.13 -36.06 -49.22
CA SER A 287 1.00 -36.67 -49.93
C SER A 287 2.38 -36.18 -49.46
N SER A 288 3.44 -36.92 -49.80
CA SER A 288 4.85 -36.52 -49.57
C SER A 288 5.26 -35.16 -50.14
N ARG A 289 4.41 -34.52 -50.96
CA ARG A 289 4.70 -33.27 -51.68
C ARG A 289 4.63 -31.99 -50.83
N TYR A 290 4.17 -32.05 -49.59
CA TYR A 290 4.12 -30.86 -48.71
C TYR A 290 5.45 -30.60 -48.01
N SER A 291 5.87 -29.33 -47.98
CA SER A 291 7.09 -28.89 -47.31
C SER A 291 6.98 -29.05 -45.78
N ILE A 292 8.13 -29.18 -45.11
CA ILE A 292 8.18 -29.32 -43.65
C ILE A 292 7.54 -28.11 -42.95
N ARG A 293 7.78 -26.88 -43.44
CA ARG A 293 7.17 -25.66 -42.87
C ARG A 293 5.64 -25.69 -42.93
N GLN A 294 5.05 -26.19 -44.02
CA GLN A 294 3.59 -26.32 -44.15
C GLN A 294 3.03 -27.38 -43.20
N LYS A 295 3.76 -28.49 -42.98
CA LYS A 295 3.39 -29.50 -41.98
C LYS A 295 3.47 -28.94 -40.56
N VAL A 296 4.51 -28.16 -40.26
CA VAL A 296 4.67 -27.47 -38.96
C VAL A 296 3.57 -26.44 -38.71
N ALA A 297 3.21 -25.62 -39.71
CA ALA A 297 2.13 -24.64 -39.58
C ALA A 297 0.78 -25.29 -39.28
N LEU A 298 0.49 -26.46 -39.87
CA LEU A 298 -0.71 -27.24 -39.57
C LEU A 298 -0.70 -27.81 -38.15
N CYS A 299 0.48 -28.13 -37.63
CA CYS A 299 0.68 -28.63 -36.27
C CYS A 299 0.66 -27.52 -35.19
N ALA A 300 1.00 -26.28 -35.54
CA ALA A 300 1.16 -25.17 -34.58
C ALA A 300 -0.13 -24.75 -33.86
N HIS A 301 -1.28 -25.20 -34.34
CA HIS A 301 -2.60 -24.86 -33.81
C HIS A 301 -3.30 -26.05 -33.10
N ASP A 302 -2.59 -27.17 -32.88
CA ASP A 302 -3.13 -28.33 -32.14
C ASP A 302 -2.51 -28.37 -30.74
N HIS A 303 -3.31 -27.98 -29.73
CA HIS A 303 -2.87 -27.89 -28.34
C HIS A 303 -2.76 -29.26 -27.64
N ASP A 304 -3.37 -30.31 -28.21
CA ASP A 304 -3.58 -31.57 -27.51
C ASP A 304 -2.62 -32.70 -27.93
N THR A 305 -2.01 -32.63 -29.13
CA THR A 305 -1.17 -33.74 -29.63
C THR A 305 0.19 -33.35 -30.28
N PRO A 306 1.04 -32.51 -29.65
CA PRO A 306 2.33 -32.10 -30.22
C PRO A 306 3.29 -33.26 -30.53
N LEU A 307 3.30 -34.31 -29.69
CA LEU A 307 4.15 -35.49 -29.84
C LEU A 307 3.84 -36.28 -31.12
N ARG A 308 2.56 -36.43 -31.47
CA ARG A 308 2.17 -37.10 -32.71
C ARG A 308 2.61 -36.29 -33.92
N CYS A 309 2.53 -34.97 -33.85
CA CYS A 309 2.99 -34.08 -34.91
C CYS A 309 4.51 -34.17 -35.11
N THR A 310 5.30 -34.04 -34.04
CA THR A 310 6.78 -34.13 -34.12
C THR A 310 7.25 -35.50 -34.62
N ARG A 311 6.64 -36.61 -34.15
CA ARG A 311 6.95 -37.97 -34.65
C ARG A 311 6.57 -38.20 -36.11
N THR A 312 5.53 -37.53 -36.59
CA THR A 312 5.05 -37.67 -37.97
C THR A 312 5.95 -36.92 -38.94
N ILE A 313 6.55 -35.81 -38.52
CA ILE A 313 7.54 -35.06 -39.29
C ILE A 313 8.93 -35.69 -39.06
N LYS A 314 9.11 -36.95 -39.51
CA LYS A 314 10.42 -37.62 -39.43
C LYS A 314 11.49 -36.78 -40.17
N GLY A 315 12.62 -36.53 -39.51
CA GLY A 315 13.83 -35.98 -40.12
C GLY A 315 14.15 -34.51 -39.83
N LEU A 316 13.50 -33.88 -38.84
CA LEU A 316 13.90 -32.56 -38.36
C LEU A 316 15.08 -32.67 -37.36
N PRO A 317 16.18 -31.93 -37.54
CA PRO A 317 17.10 -31.65 -36.44
C PRO A 317 16.38 -30.80 -35.38
N PRO A 318 16.77 -30.86 -34.09
CA PRO A 318 16.12 -30.11 -33.02
C PRO A 318 16.38 -28.61 -33.21
N THR A 319 15.49 -27.95 -33.93
CA THR A 319 15.50 -26.50 -34.16
C THR A 319 14.54 -25.81 -33.19
N GLY A 320 14.61 -24.47 -33.10
CA GLY A 320 13.69 -23.67 -32.28
C GLY A 320 12.20 -23.89 -32.58
N ASP A 321 11.86 -24.45 -33.74
CA ASP A 321 10.48 -24.75 -34.15
C ASP A 321 9.88 -25.91 -33.35
N GLU A 322 10.65 -26.95 -32.99
CA GLU A 322 10.15 -28.04 -32.12
C GLU A 322 9.87 -27.54 -30.70
N ILE A 323 10.74 -26.68 -30.18
CA ILE A 323 10.56 -26.04 -28.87
C ILE A 323 9.29 -25.18 -28.88
N ALA A 324 9.06 -24.43 -29.97
CA ALA A 324 7.87 -23.59 -30.12
C ALA A 324 6.57 -24.39 -30.27
N ILE A 325 6.62 -25.61 -30.80
CA ILE A 325 5.48 -26.54 -30.88
C ILE A 325 5.19 -27.14 -29.49
N CYS A 326 6.23 -27.62 -28.79
CA CYS A 326 6.07 -28.22 -27.47
C CYS A 326 5.69 -27.20 -26.37
N GLY A 327 6.13 -25.94 -26.50
CA GLY A 327 5.82 -24.87 -25.54
C GLY A 327 4.38 -24.37 -25.54
N ARG A 328 3.58 -24.70 -26.56
CA ARG A 328 2.16 -24.28 -26.67
C ARG A 328 1.16 -25.38 -26.30
N ALA A 329 1.66 -26.53 -25.87
CA ALA A 329 0.84 -27.67 -25.51
C ALA A 329 0.15 -27.42 -24.16
N SER A 330 -1.18 -27.52 -24.13
CA SER A 330 -1.98 -27.33 -22.91
C SER A 330 -2.14 -28.60 -22.07
N SER A 331 -1.75 -29.77 -22.62
CA SER A 331 -1.88 -31.09 -22.01
C SER A 331 -0.51 -31.70 -21.60
N LEU A 332 -0.44 -33.02 -21.39
CA LEU A 332 0.78 -33.85 -21.25
C LEU A 332 1.88 -33.62 -22.32
N GLY A 333 1.61 -32.86 -23.38
CA GLY A 333 2.48 -32.61 -24.52
C GLY A 333 3.93 -32.21 -24.19
N PRO A 334 4.22 -31.30 -23.23
CA PRO A 334 5.59 -30.95 -22.90
C PRO A 334 6.35 -32.13 -22.29
N ALA A 335 5.69 -32.91 -21.41
CA ALA A 335 6.23 -34.12 -20.80
C ALA A 335 6.53 -35.23 -21.83
N GLU A 336 5.72 -35.28 -22.88
CA GLU A 336 5.85 -36.22 -23.98
C GLU A 336 6.97 -35.85 -24.95
N CYS A 337 7.20 -34.57 -25.20
CA CYS A 337 8.33 -34.08 -25.99
C CYS A 337 9.69 -34.49 -25.38
N PHE A 338 9.80 -34.57 -24.04
CA PHE A 338 11.05 -34.97 -23.38
C PHE A 338 11.50 -36.40 -23.64
N ASN A 339 10.58 -37.30 -24.01
CA ASN A 339 10.94 -38.69 -24.30
C ASN A 339 11.61 -38.86 -25.68
N VAL A 340 11.61 -37.81 -26.51
CA VAL A 340 12.15 -37.86 -27.89
C VAL A 340 13.54 -37.22 -27.98
N ASP A 341 13.88 -36.29 -27.09
CA ASP A 341 15.15 -35.56 -27.17
C ASP A 341 15.88 -35.45 -25.82
N THR A 342 17.09 -36.01 -25.75
CA THR A 342 17.97 -35.99 -24.59
C THR A 342 18.68 -34.63 -24.39
N GLY A 343 18.60 -33.70 -25.35
CA GLY A 343 19.39 -32.46 -25.36
C GLY A 343 18.83 -31.24 -24.61
N LEU A 344 17.57 -31.26 -24.17
CA LEU A 344 16.96 -30.10 -23.49
C LEU A 344 17.55 -29.87 -22.09
N SER A 345 17.87 -28.61 -21.74
CA SER A 345 18.40 -28.24 -20.42
C SER A 345 17.36 -28.49 -19.31
N THR A 346 17.80 -28.85 -18.10
CA THR A 346 16.90 -29.10 -16.95
C THR A 346 16.00 -27.91 -16.65
N ALA A 347 16.49 -26.68 -16.82
CA ALA A 347 15.71 -25.46 -16.61
C ALA A 347 14.53 -25.36 -17.60
N LEU A 348 14.80 -25.58 -18.89
CA LEU A 348 13.77 -25.54 -19.93
C LEU A 348 12.75 -26.69 -19.77
N LYS A 349 13.21 -27.87 -19.33
CA LYS A 349 12.30 -29.00 -19.03
C LYS A 349 11.33 -28.68 -17.90
N VAL A 350 11.78 -27.97 -16.85
CA VAL A 350 10.91 -27.57 -15.74
C VAL A 350 9.97 -26.43 -16.13
N GLU A 351 10.44 -25.45 -16.89
CA GLU A 351 9.61 -24.36 -17.44
C GLU A 351 8.45 -24.90 -18.29
N LEU A 352 8.75 -25.84 -19.18
CA LEU A 352 7.76 -26.54 -20.00
C LEU A 352 6.75 -27.34 -19.16
N CYS A 353 7.15 -27.93 -18.03
CA CYS A 353 6.21 -28.58 -17.11
C CYS A 353 5.35 -27.58 -16.32
N ALA A 354 5.87 -26.39 -16.00
CA ALA A 354 5.14 -25.37 -15.25
C ALA A 354 3.95 -24.79 -16.04
N ASN A 355 4.04 -24.79 -17.38
CA ASN A 355 3.01 -24.26 -18.26
C ASN A 355 1.85 -25.25 -18.54
N GLY A 356 1.96 -26.51 -18.13
CA GLY A 356 0.87 -27.50 -18.28
C GLY A 356 -0.29 -27.26 -17.30
N GLY A 357 -1.47 -27.81 -17.61
CA GLY A 357 -2.62 -27.84 -16.69
C GLY A 357 -2.35 -28.64 -15.42
N ASN A 358 -3.14 -28.45 -14.35
CA ASN A 358 -2.88 -29.05 -13.01
C ASN A 358 -2.69 -30.58 -13.02
N ARG A 359 -3.46 -31.30 -13.85
CA ARG A 359 -3.35 -32.76 -13.99
C ARG A 359 -2.07 -33.17 -14.74
N ASP A 360 -1.66 -32.35 -15.71
CA ASP A 360 -0.49 -32.56 -16.56
C ASP A 360 0.81 -32.18 -15.83
N ARG A 361 0.79 -31.19 -14.93
CA ARG A 361 1.93 -30.86 -14.06
C ARG A 361 2.37 -32.06 -13.23
N ALA A 362 1.42 -32.76 -12.60
CA ALA A 362 1.71 -33.95 -11.79
C ALA A 362 2.33 -35.07 -12.64
N GLN A 363 1.80 -35.32 -13.84
CA GLN A 363 2.35 -36.35 -14.73
C GLN A 363 3.67 -35.94 -15.39
N CYS A 364 3.87 -34.65 -15.68
CA CYS A 364 5.12 -34.08 -16.18
C CYS A 364 6.23 -34.22 -15.15
N VAL A 365 5.92 -33.93 -13.89
CA VAL A 365 6.82 -34.15 -12.75
C VAL A 365 7.13 -35.63 -12.54
N LEU A 366 6.13 -36.52 -12.68
CA LEU A 366 6.35 -37.98 -12.62
C LEU A 366 7.25 -38.50 -13.76
N ARG A 367 7.29 -37.84 -14.92
CA ARG A 367 8.24 -38.15 -16.01
C ARG A 367 9.59 -37.46 -15.84
N LEU A 368 9.65 -36.26 -15.28
CA LEU A 368 10.92 -35.65 -14.86
C LEU A 368 11.66 -36.53 -13.84
N ARG A 369 10.93 -37.29 -13.02
CA ARG A 369 11.47 -38.32 -12.12
C ARG A 369 12.37 -39.34 -12.82
N SER A 370 12.08 -39.73 -14.07
CA SER A 370 12.92 -40.69 -14.80
C SER A 370 14.23 -40.04 -15.28
N MET A 371 14.26 -38.72 -15.43
CA MET A 371 15.44 -37.95 -15.86
C MET A 371 16.25 -37.36 -14.69
N LEU A 372 15.63 -37.19 -13.52
CA LEU A 372 16.26 -36.69 -12.31
C LEU A 372 16.29 -37.81 -11.28
N HIS A 373 17.30 -38.68 -11.36
CA HIS A 373 17.47 -39.85 -10.48
C HIS A 373 17.60 -39.50 -8.98
N SER A 374 17.62 -38.23 -8.60
CA SER A 374 17.75 -37.73 -7.24
C SER A 374 16.43 -37.55 -6.47
N PHE A 375 15.26 -37.68 -7.11
CA PHE A 375 13.96 -37.45 -6.46
C PHE A 375 13.20 -38.75 -6.21
N THR A 376 12.75 -38.95 -4.98
CA THR A 376 11.83 -40.05 -4.67
C THR A 376 10.40 -39.69 -5.09
N ALA A 377 9.53 -40.70 -5.23
CA ALA A 377 8.09 -40.47 -5.47
C ALA A 377 7.49 -39.52 -4.42
N HIS A 378 7.93 -39.70 -3.18
CA HIS A 378 7.44 -38.95 -2.02
C HIS A 378 7.81 -37.47 -2.12
N ASP A 379 9.02 -37.14 -2.54
CA ASP A 379 9.49 -35.76 -2.67
C ASP A 379 8.69 -34.98 -3.71
N LEU A 380 8.35 -35.62 -4.83
CA LEU A 380 7.54 -35.03 -5.89
C LEU A 380 6.09 -34.78 -5.45
N VAL A 381 5.50 -35.73 -4.72
CA VAL A 381 4.17 -35.54 -4.12
C VAL A 381 4.18 -34.38 -3.12
N GLN A 382 5.23 -34.26 -2.30
CA GLN A 382 5.37 -33.15 -1.36
C GLN A 382 5.51 -31.79 -2.06
N LEU A 383 6.26 -31.73 -3.17
CA LEU A 383 6.40 -30.53 -4.00
C LEU A 383 5.07 -30.12 -4.63
N CYS A 384 4.36 -31.06 -5.24
CA CYS A 384 3.05 -30.79 -5.84
C CYS A 384 2.00 -30.39 -4.80
N ALA A 385 2.05 -30.94 -3.59
CA ALA A 385 1.14 -30.58 -2.50
C ALA A 385 1.46 -29.22 -1.85
N ALA A 386 2.66 -28.67 -2.06
CA ALA A 386 3.10 -27.43 -1.43
C ALA A 386 2.68 -26.17 -2.19
N VAL A 387 2.26 -26.30 -3.45
CA VAL A 387 1.75 -25.19 -4.25
C VAL A 387 0.24 -25.18 -4.09
N THR A 388 -0.26 -24.30 -3.24
CA THR A 388 -1.70 -24.16 -2.99
C THR A 388 -2.34 -23.16 -3.93
N THR A 389 -1.56 -22.17 -4.39
CA THR A 389 -2.01 -21.14 -5.32
C THR A 389 -1.05 -21.00 -6.51
N PRO A 390 -1.53 -20.57 -7.70
CA PRO A 390 -0.67 -20.33 -8.87
C PRO A 390 0.45 -19.31 -8.61
N ASP A 391 0.20 -18.34 -7.72
CA ASP A 391 1.13 -17.25 -7.41
C ASP A 391 2.33 -17.70 -6.57
N GLU A 392 2.26 -18.85 -5.90
CA GLU A 392 3.38 -19.43 -5.14
C GLU A 392 4.44 -20.11 -6.03
N LEU A 393 4.08 -20.47 -7.26
CA LEU A 393 4.93 -21.27 -8.14
C LEU A 393 6.25 -20.56 -8.54
N PRO A 394 6.26 -19.26 -8.91
CA PRO A 394 7.51 -18.56 -9.23
C PRO A 394 8.49 -18.53 -8.05
N SER A 395 7.99 -18.30 -6.84
CA SER A 395 8.80 -18.26 -5.61
C SER A 395 9.37 -19.61 -5.24
N LEU A 396 8.56 -20.67 -5.31
CA LEU A 396 9.04 -22.04 -5.13
C LEU A 396 10.14 -22.38 -6.14
N MET A 397 9.92 -22.04 -7.42
CA MET A 397 10.88 -22.28 -8.49
C MET A 397 12.19 -21.51 -8.29
N GLN A 398 12.11 -20.27 -7.81
CA GLN A 398 13.29 -19.47 -7.46
C GLN A 398 14.07 -20.10 -6.30
N CYS A 399 13.38 -20.60 -5.27
CA CYS A 399 13.99 -21.30 -4.14
C CYS A 399 14.70 -22.58 -4.59
N LEU A 400 14.02 -23.45 -5.35
CA LEU A 400 14.60 -24.70 -5.86
C LEU A 400 15.82 -24.46 -6.73
N THR A 401 15.72 -23.51 -7.67
CA THR A 401 16.83 -23.15 -8.57
C THR A 401 18.04 -22.66 -7.78
N THR A 402 17.80 -21.84 -6.76
CA THR A 402 18.87 -21.33 -5.87
C THR A 402 19.48 -22.47 -5.05
N GLY A 403 18.67 -23.36 -4.48
CA GLY A 403 19.14 -24.48 -3.66
C GLY A 403 19.97 -25.49 -4.45
N PHE A 404 19.51 -25.90 -5.65
CA PHE A 404 20.23 -26.86 -6.48
C PHE A 404 21.54 -26.31 -7.05
N ARG A 405 21.62 -25.01 -7.33
CA ARG A 405 22.89 -24.37 -7.77
C ARG A 405 24.00 -24.44 -6.73
N ALA A 406 23.66 -24.55 -5.45
CA ALA A 406 24.63 -24.66 -4.38
C ALA A 406 25.07 -26.11 -4.09
N VAL A 407 24.72 -27.07 -4.95
CA VAL A 407 25.15 -28.48 -4.82
C VAL A 407 24.69 -29.09 -3.48
N LEU A 408 23.52 -28.67 -3.00
CA LEU A 408 22.93 -29.17 -1.78
C LEU A 408 22.18 -30.49 -2.03
N ALA A 409 22.07 -31.33 -1.00
CA ALA A 409 21.31 -32.58 -1.10
C ALA A 409 19.85 -32.26 -1.46
N ALA A 410 19.34 -32.93 -2.50
CA ALA A 410 18.03 -32.61 -3.06
C ALA A 410 16.90 -32.66 -2.02
N ARG A 411 16.95 -33.66 -1.13
CA ARG A 411 15.99 -33.82 -0.03
C ARG A 411 15.93 -32.58 0.88
N ASP A 412 17.07 -32.00 1.23
CA ASP A 412 17.15 -30.85 2.12
C ASP A 412 16.63 -29.58 1.43
N VAL A 413 16.96 -29.40 0.15
CA VAL A 413 16.45 -28.29 -0.69
C VAL A 413 14.93 -28.32 -0.79
N ILE A 414 14.36 -29.50 -1.05
CA ILE A 414 12.91 -29.67 -1.16
C ILE A 414 12.24 -29.38 0.18
N HIS A 415 12.83 -29.87 1.28
CA HIS A 415 12.31 -29.64 2.62
C HIS A 415 12.23 -28.15 2.96
N VAL A 416 13.28 -27.37 2.67
CA VAL A 416 13.30 -25.91 2.96
C VAL A 416 12.44 -25.09 2.01
N CYS A 417 12.34 -25.50 0.74
CA CYS A 417 11.58 -24.75 -0.26
C CYS A 417 10.07 -25.03 -0.22
N LYS A 418 9.62 -26.00 0.57
CA LYS A 418 8.20 -26.31 0.75
C LYS A 418 7.46 -25.10 1.34
N GLY A 419 6.53 -24.51 0.57
CA GLY A 419 5.78 -23.32 0.97
C GLY A 419 6.59 -22.02 0.98
N ALA A 420 7.73 -21.98 0.28
CA ALA A 420 8.58 -20.80 0.24
C ALA A 420 7.95 -19.67 -0.59
N SER A 421 7.81 -18.49 0.03
CA SER A 421 7.37 -17.26 -0.65
C SER A 421 8.49 -16.53 -1.39
N SER A 422 9.75 -16.98 -1.24
CA SER A 422 10.92 -16.42 -1.93
C SER A 422 12.09 -17.42 -1.99
N ALA A 423 13.21 -17.04 -2.62
CA ALA A 423 14.45 -17.81 -2.58
C ALA A 423 15.21 -17.78 -1.22
N ALA A 424 14.65 -17.12 -0.19
CA ALA A 424 15.32 -16.98 1.10
C ALA A 424 15.64 -18.30 1.83
N PRO A 425 14.77 -19.33 1.88
CA PRO A 425 15.11 -20.61 2.53
C PRO A 425 16.33 -21.29 1.91
N ALA A 426 16.45 -21.24 0.59
CA ALA A 426 17.61 -21.77 -0.12
C ALA A 426 18.88 -20.97 0.16
N ARG A 427 18.82 -19.63 0.17
CA ARG A 427 19.97 -18.77 0.55
C ARG A 427 20.40 -19.02 2.00
N CYS A 428 19.45 -19.15 2.91
CA CYS A 428 19.71 -19.52 4.31
C CYS A 428 20.46 -20.87 4.38
N LEU A 429 20.04 -21.87 3.61
CA LEU A 429 20.67 -23.20 3.60
C LEU A 429 22.11 -23.20 3.04
N GLN A 430 22.41 -22.26 2.14
CA GLN A 430 23.76 -22.06 1.56
C GLN A 430 24.77 -21.54 2.58
N GLU A 431 24.33 -20.88 3.64
CA GLU A 431 25.22 -20.26 4.60
C GLU A 431 26.10 -21.29 5.32
N HIS A 432 27.38 -20.93 5.47
CA HIS A 432 28.33 -21.75 6.19
C HIS A 432 28.12 -21.61 7.71
N LEU A 433 27.71 -22.70 8.35
CA LEU A 433 27.66 -22.86 9.81
C LEU A 433 28.59 -24.01 10.20
N ALA A 434 29.74 -23.67 10.78
CA ALA A 434 30.78 -24.64 11.11
C ALA A 434 30.23 -25.73 12.06
N GLY A 435 30.43 -26.99 11.66
CA GLY A 435 30.00 -28.15 12.44
C GLY A 435 28.53 -28.58 12.26
N TRP A 436 27.68 -27.81 11.57
CA TRP A 436 26.25 -28.14 11.37
C TRP A 436 26.04 -29.13 10.21
N SER A 437 25.20 -30.14 10.40
CA SER A 437 24.82 -31.05 9.31
C SER A 437 23.88 -30.36 8.31
N SER A 438 23.78 -30.88 7.08
CA SER A 438 22.84 -30.35 6.09
C SER A 438 21.38 -30.44 6.56
N SER A 439 21.02 -31.52 7.27
CA SER A 439 19.69 -31.70 7.85
C SER A 439 19.37 -30.71 8.97
N GLU A 440 20.33 -30.38 9.83
CA GLU A 440 20.16 -29.37 10.88
C GLU A 440 19.99 -27.97 10.27
N LYS A 441 20.76 -27.65 9.24
CA LYS A 441 20.59 -26.40 8.48
C LYS A 441 19.25 -26.35 7.76
N ALA A 442 18.80 -27.46 7.18
CA ALA A 442 17.49 -27.53 6.53
C ALA A 442 16.37 -27.29 7.53
N ALA A 443 16.44 -27.90 8.72
CA ALA A 443 15.47 -27.65 9.78
C ALA A 443 15.49 -26.19 10.28
N LEU A 444 16.67 -25.56 10.35
CA LEU A 444 16.82 -24.16 10.73
C LEU A 444 16.22 -23.20 9.69
N CYS A 445 16.44 -23.49 8.41
CA CYS A 445 16.05 -22.63 7.29
C CYS A 445 14.63 -22.89 6.76
N TYR A 446 13.90 -23.81 7.37
CA TYR A 446 12.49 -24.07 7.05
C TYR A 446 11.66 -22.80 7.27
N SER A 447 10.92 -22.38 6.23
CA SER A 447 10.09 -21.16 6.22
C SER A 447 10.85 -19.84 6.44
N ALA A 448 12.18 -19.79 6.20
CA ALA A 448 12.94 -18.56 6.35
C ALA A 448 12.54 -17.49 5.31
N THR A 449 12.24 -16.27 5.76
CA THR A 449 11.96 -15.13 4.88
C THR A 449 13.22 -14.36 4.47
N ASP A 450 14.30 -14.53 5.22
CA ASP A 450 15.63 -13.93 5.00
C ASP A 450 16.72 -14.78 5.70
N LEU A 451 17.90 -14.19 5.97
CA LEU A 451 19.04 -14.86 6.63
C LEU A 451 18.99 -14.83 8.17
N SER A 452 17.92 -14.29 8.76
CA SER A 452 17.76 -14.12 10.21
C SER A 452 17.92 -15.42 11.02
N PRO A 453 17.44 -16.61 10.58
CA PRO A 453 17.67 -17.86 11.32
C PRO A 453 19.16 -18.20 11.47
N VAL A 454 19.96 -17.97 10.44
CA VAL A 454 21.43 -18.21 10.46
C VAL A 454 22.10 -17.20 11.37
N ASP A 455 21.74 -15.93 11.27
CA ASP A 455 22.31 -14.87 12.09
C ASP A 455 21.93 -15.02 13.57
N CYS A 456 20.73 -15.55 13.86
CA CYS A 456 20.32 -15.95 15.20
C CYS A 456 21.27 -17.02 15.79
N ILE A 457 21.62 -18.05 15.02
CA ILE A 457 22.61 -19.07 15.43
C ILE A 457 23.99 -18.47 15.64
N ARG A 458 24.46 -17.61 14.73
CA ARG A 458 25.75 -16.91 14.87
C ARG A 458 25.81 -16.08 16.14
N ARG A 459 24.72 -15.36 16.45
CA ARG A 459 24.61 -14.53 17.66
C ARG A 459 24.45 -15.33 18.93
N LEU A 460 23.83 -16.51 18.90
CA LEU A 460 23.85 -17.43 20.03
C LEU A 460 25.30 -17.83 20.35
N GLY A 461 26.07 -18.20 19.32
CA GLY A 461 27.46 -18.61 19.49
C GLY A 461 27.60 -19.94 20.27
N PRO A 462 28.83 -20.45 20.38
CA PRO A 462 29.09 -21.76 20.99
C PRO A 462 28.91 -21.79 22.52
N THR A 463 28.79 -20.64 23.16
CA THR A 463 28.76 -20.51 24.63
C THR A 463 27.38 -20.81 25.24
N THR A 464 26.35 -21.04 24.43
CA THR A 464 25.02 -21.35 24.97
C THR A 464 24.94 -22.82 25.38
N LEU A 465 24.37 -23.10 26.55
CA LEU A 465 24.12 -24.46 27.04
C LEU A 465 23.00 -25.19 26.24
N LEU A 466 22.53 -24.61 25.13
CA LEU A 466 21.49 -25.19 24.30
C LEU A 466 22.09 -26.23 23.35
N GLN A 467 21.56 -27.45 23.40
CA GLN A 467 21.82 -28.47 22.37
C GLN A 467 21.35 -27.97 20.99
N ARG A 468 21.96 -28.45 19.90
CA ARG A 468 21.64 -28.02 18.52
C ARG A 468 20.15 -28.08 18.17
N ARG A 469 19.44 -29.14 18.60
CA ARG A 469 17.98 -29.24 18.42
C ARG A 469 17.21 -28.06 19.03
N HIS A 470 17.64 -27.56 20.18
CA HIS A 470 17.04 -26.42 20.85
C HIS A 470 17.44 -25.10 20.19
N GLN A 471 18.66 -25.02 19.64
CA GLN A 471 19.09 -23.87 18.85
C GLN A 471 18.27 -23.74 17.55
N VAL A 472 18.01 -24.85 16.86
CA VAL A 472 17.10 -24.90 15.71
C VAL A 472 15.70 -24.43 16.10
N GLN A 473 15.11 -25.02 17.15
CA GLN A 473 13.78 -24.64 17.62
C GLN A 473 13.68 -23.17 18.05
N LEU A 474 14.78 -22.58 18.53
CA LEU A 474 14.85 -21.19 18.94
C LEU A 474 14.96 -20.21 17.75
N CYS A 475 15.65 -20.60 16.68
CA CYS A 475 15.95 -19.70 15.56
C CYS A 475 15.11 -19.96 14.30
N VAL A 476 14.39 -21.08 14.22
CA VAL A 476 13.51 -21.38 13.09
C VAL A 476 12.37 -20.36 13.02
N GLY A 477 12.16 -19.77 11.84
CA GLY A 477 11.17 -18.71 11.63
C GLY A 477 11.51 -17.35 12.25
N ALA A 478 12.74 -17.14 12.72
CA ALA A 478 13.17 -15.82 13.17
C ALA A 478 13.07 -14.81 12.01
N THR A 479 12.34 -13.71 12.22
CA THR A 479 12.21 -12.58 11.26
C THR A 479 13.14 -11.42 11.59
N ALA A 480 13.78 -11.48 12.75
CA ALA A 480 14.80 -10.53 13.16
C ALA A 480 15.99 -11.32 13.72
N PRO A 481 17.22 -11.05 13.25
CA PRO A 481 18.39 -11.88 13.56
C PRO A 481 18.78 -11.82 15.04
N VAL A 482 18.35 -10.78 15.75
CA VAL A 482 18.91 -10.39 17.05
C VAL A 482 18.11 -10.92 18.23
N PHE A 483 16.78 -10.86 18.16
CA PHE A 483 15.95 -10.94 19.36
C PHE A 483 15.84 -12.34 19.98
N PRO A 484 15.62 -13.45 19.24
CA PRO A 484 15.58 -14.77 19.85
C PRO A 484 16.89 -15.15 20.52
N ALA A 485 18.02 -14.80 19.90
CA ALA A 485 19.36 -15.05 20.42
C ALA A 485 19.67 -14.23 21.68
N ILE A 486 19.37 -12.92 21.68
CA ILE A 486 19.53 -12.06 22.87
C ILE A 486 18.60 -12.53 23.99
N CYS A 487 17.33 -12.82 23.68
CA CYS A 487 16.38 -13.32 24.66
C CYS A 487 16.91 -14.59 25.35
N ALA A 488 17.40 -15.58 24.61
CA ALA A 488 17.89 -16.82 25.19
C ALA A 488 19.20 -16.66 25.99
N LYS A 489 20.06 -15.70 25.60
CA LYS A 489 21.28 -15.35 26.34
C LYS A 489 20.97 -14.63 27.65
N SER A 490 20.05 -13.68 27.61
CA SER A 490 19.69 -12.84 28.74
C SER A 490 18.57 -13.41 29.61
N ALA A 491 17.97 -14.55 29.21
CA ALA A 491 16.91 -15.21 29.94
C ALA A 491 17.28 -15.38 31.43
N PRO A 492 16.36 -15.08 32.38
CA PRO A 492 16.65 -15.16 33.79
C PRO A 492 17.21 -16.54 34.20
N PRO A 493 18.14 -16.62 35.17
CA PRO A 493 18.78 -17.89 35.56
C PRO A 493 17.81 -19.02 35.93
N ARG A 494 16.58 -18.70 36.36
CA ARG A 494 15.53 -19.69 36.65
C ARG A 494 15.07 -20.51 35.43
N PHE A 495 15.34 -20.08 34.20
CA PHE A 495 15.12 -20.87 32.99
C PHE A 495 16.29 -21.83 32.74
N VAL A 496 16.48 -22.75 33.69
CA VAL A 496 17.53 -23.79 33.65
C VAL A 496 17.23 -24.81 32.55
N HIS A 497 15.94 -25.15 32.36
CA HIS A 497 15.56 -26.16 31.38
C HIS A 497 15.55 -25.56 29.95
N PRO A 498 16.28 -26.16 28.98
CA PRO A 498 16.37 -25.65 27.61
C PRO A 498 15.02 -25.43 26.93
N VAL A 499 14.05 -26.31 27.19
CA VAL A 499 12.71 -26.25 26.57
C VAL A 499 11.95 -24.98 26.98
N ASP A 500 12.02 -24.57 28.24
CA ASP A 500 11.31 -23.36 28.70
C ASP A 500 11.96 -22.09 28.13
N ARG A 501 13.29 -22.10 28.00
CA ARG A 501 14.04 -21.00 27.37
C ARG A 501 13.72 -20.87 25.88
N VAL A 502 13.66 -21.99 25.15
CA VAL A 502 13.22 -22.01 23.75
C VAL A 502 11.78 -21.53 23.64
N ARG A 503 10.86 -22.04 24.46
CA ARG A 503 9.45 -21.64 24.46
C ARG A 503 9.29 -20.13 24.69
N LEU A 504 10.08 -19.55 25.60
CA LEU A 504 10.06 -18.11 25.86
C LEU A 504 10.55 -17.29 24.66
N CYS A 505 11.59 -17.73 23.96
CA CYS A 505 12.36 -16.89 23.06
C CYS A 505 12.21 -17.20 21.55
N ALA A 506 11.65 -18.34 21.13
CA ALA A 506 11.65 -18.82 19.74
C ALA A 506 11.05 -17.84 18.71
N GLN A 507 10.15 -16.96 19.14
CA GLN A 507 9.48 -15.99 18.27
C GLN A 507 9.60 -14.57 18.83
N ALA A 508 10.64 -14.29 19.61
CA ALA A 508 10.89 -12.95 20.10
C ALA A 508 11.24 -12.03 18.94
N SER A 509 10.42 -11.01 18.70
CA SER A 509 10.69 -9.90 17.77
C SER A 509 11.15 -8.62 18.48
N THR A 510 11.15 -8.62 19.83
CA THR A 510 11.50 -7.50 20.71
C THR A 510 12.10 -8.04 22.01
N SER A 511 12.47 -7.15 22.96
CA SER A 511 12.88 -7.55 24.31
C SER A 511 11.69 -7.93 25.22
N PHE A 512 10.45 -7.68 24.82
CA PHE A 512 9.28 -7.84 25.71
C PHE A 512 9.10 -9.24 26.31
N PRO A 513 9.38 -10.37 25.62
CA PRO A 513 9.34 -11.69 26.25
C PRO A 513 10.27 -11.78 27.47
N LEU A 514 11.45 -11.16 27.39
CA LEU A 514 12.42 -11.13 28.48
C LEU A 514 11.94 -10.24 29.63
N ASP A 515 11.46 -9.04 29.31
CA ASP A 515 10.99 -8.08 30.30
C ASP A 515 9.71 -8.59 31.01
N CYS A 516 8.78 -9.19 30.26
CA CYS A 516 7.62 -9.91 30.78
C CYS A 516 8.05 -11.03 31.72
N ALA A 517 9.02 -11.84 31.28
CA ALA A 517 9.52 -12.93 32.10
C ALA A 517 10.18 -12.39 33.37
N ALA A 518 10.94 -11.29 33.33
CA ALA A 518 11.58 -10.70 34.50
C ALA A 518 10.57 -10.10 35.49
N SER A 519 9.50 -9.48 35.00
CA SER A 519 8.44 -8.87 35.82
C SER A 519 7.58 -9.88 36.57
N LEU A 520 7.49 -11.13 36.11
CA LEU A 520 6.70 -12.14 36.82
C LEU A 520 7.44 -12.69 38.05
N PRO A 521 6.75 -12.89 39.19
CA PRO A 521 7.34 -13.54 40.36
C PRO A 521 7.80 -14.96 40.01
N SER A 522 8.64 -15.53 40.87
CA SER A 522 9.32 -16.85 40.77
C SER A 522 8.36 -18.06 40.75
N THR A 523 7.38 -18.02 39.86
CA THR A 523 6.46 -19.10 39.51
C THR A 523 7.19 -20.12 38.62
N HIS A 524 6.54 -21.26 38.36
CA HIS A 524 7.10 -22.30 37.49
C HIS A 524 7.54 -21.73 36.13
N PRO A 525 8.83 -21.88 35.72
CA PRO A 525 9.35 -21.30 34.48
C PRO A 525 8.55 -21.64 33.23
N SER A 526 7.97 -22.85 33.17
CA SER A 526 7.12 -23.30 32.06
C SER A 526 5.85 -22.46 31.88
N VAL A 527 5.29 -21.95 32.98
CA VAL A 527 4.11 -21.08 32.97
C VAL A 527 4.49 -19.66 32.56
N VAL A 528 5.60 -19.13 33.10
CA VAL A 528 6.14 -17.83 32.69
C VAL A 528 6.45 -17.82 31.20
N ALA A 529 7.10 -18.88 30.69
CA ALA A 529 7.37 -19.03 29.26
C ALA A 529 6.08 -19.08 28.43
N ALA A 530 5.03 -19.77 28.90
CA ALA A 530 3.76 -19.86 28.19
C ALA A 530 2.97 -18.53 28.16
N VAL A 531 3.12 -17.69 29.19
CA VAL A 531 2.52 -16.35 29.25
C VAL A 531 3.32 -15.35 28.41
N CYS A 532 4.65 -15.37 28.53
CA CYS A 532 5.53 -14.35 27.97
C CYS A 532 6.05 -14.67 26.56
N SER A 533 5.80 -15.87 26.03
CA SER A 533 6.11 -16.18 24.64
C SER A 533 5.27 -15.31 23.69
N GLN A 534 5.90 -14.73 22.66
CA GLN A 534 5.24 -13.93 21.60
C GLN A 534 4.56 -12.64 22.09
N VAL A 535 4.87 -12.15 23.30
CA VAL A 535 4.26 -10.90 23.79
C VAL A 535 4.88 -9.69 23.11
N ALA A 536 4.03 -8.74 22.73
CA ALA A 536 4.41 -7.47 22.13
C ALA A 536 4.40 -6.29 23.13
N SER A 537 4.08 -6.56 24.40
CA SER A 537 4.09 -5.58 25.49
C SER A 537 4.15 -6.27 26.87
N LEU A 538 4.23 -5.49 27.94
CA LEU A 538 4.20 -5.96 29.32
C LEU A 538 2.80 -6.25 29.86
N ALA A 539 1.75 -5.97 29.09
CA ALA A 539 0.36 -6.12 29.51
C ALA A 539 0.00 -7.54 30.03
N PRO A 540 0.47 -8.64 29.42
CA PRO A 540 0.24 -9.98 29.97
C PRO A 540 0.88 -10.18 31.35
N ALA A 541 2.07 -9.62 31.59
CA ALA A 541 2.73 -9.72 32.89
C ALA A 541 1.96 -8.94 33.97
N GLU A 542 1.54 -7.72 33.65
CA GLU A 542 0.74 -6.87 34.56
C GLU A 542 -0.62 -7.50 34.88
N CYS A 543 -1.30 -8.09 33.89
CA CYS A 543 -2.53 -8.84 34.10
C CYS A 543 -2.34 -9.99 35.10
N ILE A 544 -1.26 -10.77 34.95
CA ILE A 544 -0.94 -11.86 35.87
C ILE A 544 -0.60 -11.33 37.26
N GLN A 545 0.20 -10.27 37.36
CA GLN A 545 0.51 -9.66 38.65
C GLN A 545 -0.77 -9.16 39.35
N ALA A 546 -1.68 -8.51 38.62
CA ALA A 546 -2.95 -8.05 39.15
C ALA A 546 -3.82 -9.22 39.67
N ALA A 547 -3.87 -10.33 38.91
CA ALA A 547 -4.55 -11.54 39.34
C ALA A 547 -3.92 -12.16 40.60
N LEU A 548 -2.58 -12.18 40.70
CA LEU A 548 -1.88 -12.66 41.90
C LEU A 548 -2.13 -11.74 43.11
N ARG A 549 -2.13 -10.42 42.92
CA ARG A 549 -2.45 -9.43 43.97
C ARG A 549 -3.89 -9.56 44.46
N SER A 550 -4.82 -9.95 43.60
CA SER A 550 -6.22 -10.23 43.99
C SER A 550 -6.42 -11.60 44.66
N GLY A 551 -5.33 -12.37 44.90
CA GLY A 551 -5.38 -13.70 45.50
C GLY A 551 -5.85 -14.80 44.55
N SER A 552 -5.94 -14.52 43.24
CA SER A 552 -6.34 -15.52 42.25
C SER A 552 -5.25 -16.59 42.07
N LYS A 553 -5.65 -17.87 42.06
CA LYS A 553 -4.74 -18.95 41.65
C LYS A 553 -4.46 -18.84 40.15
N LEU A 554 -3.21 -19.11 39.77
CA LEU A 554 -2.75 -19.00 38.40
C LEU A 554 -3.17 -20.24 37.59
N THR A 555 -4.45 -20.29 37.22
CA THR A 555 -5.05 -21.38 36.42
C THR A 555 -4.80 -21.19 34.93
N GLN A 556 -4.99 -22.25 34.13
CA GLN A 556 -4.89 -22.18 32.67
C GLN A 556 -5.85 -21.14 32.05
N SER A 557 -7.02 -20.92 32.68
CA SER A 557 -7.98 -19.90 32.25
C SER A 557 -7.50 -18.47 32.51
N VAL A 558 -6.80 -18.23 33.62
CA VAL A 558 -6.18 -16.92 33.92
C VAL A 558 -5.01 -16.67 32.95
N ILE A 559 -4.17 -17.68 32.71
CA ILE A 559 -3.08 -17.61 31.73
C ILE A 559 -3.61 -17.28 30.32
N ALA A 560 -4.62 -18.02 29.85
CA ALA A 560 -5.21 -17.79 28.54
C ALA A 560 -5.79 -16.38 28.41
N ARG A 561 -6.49 -15.90 29.45
CA ARG A 561 -7.04 -14.54 29.49
C ARG A 561 -5.97 -13.47 29.46
N CYS A 562 -4.92 -13.60 30.28
CA CYS A 562 -3.85 -12.62 30.33
C CYS A 562 -2.96 -12.62 29.09
N ARG A 563 -2.80 -13.77 28.42
CA ARG A 563 -2.03 -13.88 27.18
C ARG A 563 -2.64 -13.09 26.02
N SER A 564 -3.96 -12.95 25.99
CA SER A 564 -4.65 -12.15 24.97
C SER A 564 -4.77 -10.66 25.32
N VAL A 565 -4.27 -10.22 26.50
CA VAL A 565 -4.33 -8.80 26.87
C VAL A 565 -3.30 -8.03 26.04
N SER A 566 -3.79 -7.11 25.23
CA SER A 566 -2.97 -6.14 24.52
C SER A 566 -2.84 -4.84 25.32
N SER A 567 -1.73 -4.15 25.14
CA SER A 567 -1.57 -2.76 25.58
C SER A 567 -2.32 -1.84 24.62
N PHE A 568 -3.13 -0.92 25.14
CA PHE A 568 -3.75 0.15 24.37
C PHE A 568 -3.29 1.49 24.92
N PRO A 569 -3.16 2.53 24.08
CA PRO A 569 -2.74 3.85 24.54
C PRO A 569 -3.81 4.39 25.49
N ALA A 570 -3.42 4.67 26.72
CA ALA A 570 -4.35 5.08 27.77
C ALA A 570 -4.01 6.44 28.35
N MET A 571 -2.75 6.87 28.27
CA MET A 571 -2.30 8.14 28.85
C MET A 571 -1.17 8.78 28.05
N LEU A 572 -1.18 10.11 27.97
CA LEU A 572 -0.04 10.92 27.58
C LEU A 572 0.72 11.40 28.80
N SER A 573 2.03 11.18 28.83
CA SER A 573 2.90 11.66 29.89
C SER A 573 3.94 12.64 29.37
N LEU A 574 4.23 13.67 30.17
CA LEU A 574 5.31 14.63 29.90
C LEU A 574 6.64 14.01 30.29
N ALA A 575 7.48 13.71 29.29
CA ALA A 575 8.77 13.09 29.52
C ALA A 575 9.84 14.12 29.85
N SER A 576 9.95 15.17 29.04
CA SER A 576 10.90 16.25 29.27
C SER A 576 10.43 17.57 28.65
N VAL A 577 10.87 18.68 29.23
CA VAL A 577 10.74 20.03 28.66
C VAL A 577 12.13 20.66 28.68
N ILE A 578 12.70 20.84 27.50
CA ILE A 578 14.03 21.41 27.31
C ILE A 578 13.83 22.82 26.74
N LYS A 579 14.29 23.83 27.46
CA LYS A 579 14.36 25.22 26.99
C LYS A 579 15.80 25.56 26.65
N GLU A 580 16.00 26.28 25.55
CA GLU A 580 17.34 26.72 25.12
C GLU A 580 17.79 28.01 25.86
N CYS A 581 16.92 28.60 26.66
CA CYS A 581 17.17 29.81 27.46
C CYS A 581 17.19 29.53 28.98
N PRO A 582 17.92 30.32 29.78
CA PRO A 582 17.91 30.22 31.25
C PRO A 582 16.51 30.47 31.85
N VAL A 583 15.82 31.47 31.33
CA VAL A 583 14.46 31.87 31.72
C VAL A 583 13.60 31.85 30.47
N LEU A 584 12.40 31.27 30.58
CA LEU A 584 11.48 31.17 29.44
C LEU A 584 10.93 32.55 29.10
N VAL A 585 11.51 33.17 28.08
CA VAL A 585 11.15 34.48 27.54
C VAL A 585 10.54 34.33 26.13
N PRO A 586 9.92 35.38 25.55
CA PRO A 586 9.41 35.31 24.19
C PRO A 586 10.48 34.87 23.21
N HIS A 587 10.07 34.09 22.22
CA HIS A 587 10.90 33.48 21.17
C HIS A 587 11.97 32.50 21.63
N CYS A 588 12.06 32.20 22.94
CA CYS A 588 12.92 31.12 23.40
C CYS A 588 12.42 29.76 22.85
N PRO A 589 13.28 28.99 22.16
CA PRO A 589 12.93 27.66 21.72
C PRO A 589 12.70 26.71 22.91
N VAL A 590 11.58 26.01 22.87
CA VAL A 590 11.19 24.97 23.81
C VAL A 590 10.94 23.68 23.04
N THR A 591 11.58 22.62 23.50
CA THR A 591 11.38 21.25 23.04
C THR A 591 10.62 20.47 24.11
N ILE A 592 9.43 19.97 23.77
CA ILE A 592 8.57 19.19 24.66
C ILE A 592 8.55 17.76 24.17
N GLU A 593 9.05 16.83 24.98
CA GLU A 593 9.01 15.40 24.71
C GLU A 593 7.84 14.76 25.48
N LEU A 594 7.05 13.97 24.76
CA LEU A 594 5.87 13.28 25.28
C LEU A 594 5.98 11.79 25.04
N HIS A 595 5.55 11.01 26.03
CA HIS A 595 5.46 9.55 25.93
C HIS A 595 4.00 9.11 25.90
N VAL A 596 3.69 8.17 25.01
CA VAL A 596 2.41 7.46 24.99
C VAL A 596 2.55 6.26 25.92
N LEU A 597 1.75 6.26 26.98
CA LEU A 597 1.71 5.20 27.98
C LEU A 597 0.48 4.32 27.78
N ASP A 598 0.63 3.03 28.06
CA ASP A 598 -0.46 2.07 28.07
C ASP A 598 -1.31 2.16 29.36
N GLN A 599 -2.33 1.30 29.47
CA GLN A 599 -3.21 1.25 30.64
C GLN A 599 -2.52 0.88 31.96
N PHE A 600 -1.24 0.50 31.93
CA PHE A 600 -0.42 0.18 33.08
C PHE A 600 0.67 1.24 33.35
N GLY A 601 0.72 2.30 32.55
CA GLY A 601 1.71 3.37 32.67
C GLY A 601 3.05 3.05 31.99
N HIS A 602 3.14 1.98 31.20
CA HIS A 602 4.36 1.64 30.45
C HIS A 602 4.39 2.33 29.09
N ARG A 603 5.57 2.77 28.65
CA ARG A 603 5.72 3.39 27.33
C ARG A 603 5.46 2.38 26.21
N MET A 604 4.58 2.74 25.28
CA MET A 604 4.23 1.88 24.13
C MET A 604 5.26 2.00 22.99
N LEU A 605 6.32 1.20 23.04
CA LEU A 605 7.37 1.19 22.00
C LEU A 605 6.86 0.81 20.61
N THR A 606 5.74 0.08 20.52
CA THR A 606 5.14 -0.33 19.25
C THR A 606 4.16 0.71 18.68
N TYR A 607 3.84 1.76 19.44
CA TYR A 607 2.89 2.78 19.00
C TYR A 607 3.54 3.70 17.95
N GLY A 608 2.94 3.73 16.75
CA GLY A 608 3.46 4.46 15.58
C GLY A 608 4.31 3.62 14.61
N LEU A 609 4.67 2.39 14.99
CA LEU A 609 5.32 1.43 14.09
C LEU A 609 4.26 0.61 13.35
N HIS A 610 3.62 1.18 12.33
CA HIS A 610 2.87 0.36 11.38
C HIS A 610 3.87 -0.29 10.39
N PRO A 611 4.00 -1.63 10.35
CA PRO A 611 5.02 -2.32 9.56
C PRO A 611 4.73 -2.36 8.05
N SER A 612 3.63 -1.76 7.58
CA SER A 612 3.20 -1.83 6.19
C SER A 612 2.95 -0.44 5.60
N ALA A 613 3.85 -0.06 4.69
CA ALA A 613 3.84 1.14 3.84
C ALA A 613 4.23 2.46 4.55
N GLY A 614 5.16 3.21 3.94
CA GLY A 614 5.64 4.53 4.38
C GLY A 614 4.59 5.65 4.32
N SER A 615 3.35 5.36 4.67
CA SER A 615 2.27 6.31 4.92
C SER A 615 2.03 6.38 6.42
N ILE A 616 2.44 7.48 7.04
CA ILE A 616 2.08 7.77 8.44
C ILE A 616 0.57 7.99 8.45
N ASP A 617 -0.20 7.01 8.92
CA ASP A 617 -1.63 7.19 9.10
C ASP A 617 -1.86 8.40 10.02
N SER A 618 -2.62 9.38 9.53
CA SER A 618 -2.91 10.63 10.23
C SER A 618 -3.52 10.44 11.62
N ASN A 619 -4.08 9.25 11.88
CA ASN A 619 -4.62 8.82 13.18
C ASN A 619 -3.55 8.60 14.26
N HIS A 620 -2.28 8.38 13.90
CA HIS A 620 -1.17 8.17 14.85
C HIS A 620 -0.33 9.44 15.07
N SER A 621 -0.83 10.60 14.65
CA SER A 621 -0.17 11.89 14.89
C SER A 621 -0.68 12.52 16.19
N MET A 622 0.23 13.06 16.99
CA MET A 622 -0.12 13.82 18.18
C MET A 622 -0.34 15.28 17.78
N ARG A 623 -1.42 15.88 18.28
CA ARG A 623 -1.75 17.28 17.99
C ARG A 623 -1.42 18.13 19.21
N LEU A 624 -0.51 19.08 19.03
CA LEU A 624 -0.29 20.17 19.97
C LEU A 624 -1.12 21.37 19.55
N THR A 625 -1.87 21.92 20.50
CA THR A 625 -2.57 23.19 20.36
C THR A 625 -2.17 24.10 21.51
N ALA A 626 -1.52 25.22 21.23
CA ALA A 626 -1.24 26.24 22.22
C ALA A 626 -2.39 27.26 22.23
N ALA A 627 -2.94 27.57 23.41
CA ALA A 627 -3.92 28.64 23.58
C ALA A 627 -3.41 29.66 24.59
N PHE A 628 -3.54 30.95 24.25
CA PHE A 628 -3.23 32.06 25.16
C PHE A 628 -4.46 32.37 26.02
N GLN A 629 -4.29 32.49 27.33
CA GLN A 629 -5.41 32.56 28.27
C GLN A 629 -6.32 33.77 28.04
N SER A 630 -5.79 34.87 27.50
CA SER A 630 -6.55 36.09 27.16
C SER A 630 -6.93 36.21 25.69
N GLN A 631 -6.49 35.30 24.80
CA GLN A 631 -6.86 35.27 23.37
C GLN A 631 -6.98 33.83 22.85
N PRO A 632 -8.17 33.21 22.88
CA PRO A 632 -8.37 31.80 22.51
C PRO A 632 -8.23 31.49 21.01
N CYS A 633 -8.07 32.48 20.14
CA CYS A 633 -8.13 32.30 18.68
C CYS A 633 -6.78 32.01 17.97
N LEU A 634 -5.64 32.09 18.68
CA LEU A 634 -4.30 31.88 18.11
C LEU A 634 -3.83 30.42 18.30
N ALA A 635 -4.62 29.48 17.78
CA ALA A 635 -4.33 28.05 17.88
C ALA A 635 -3.37 27.59 16.76
N LEU A 636 -2.07 27.55 17.02
CA LEU A 636 -1.11 26.83 16.17
C LEU A 636 -1.31 25.32 16.39
N GLY A 637 -2.07 24.68 15.50
CA GLY A 637 -2.27 23.23 15.50
C GLY A 637 -1.10 22.53 14.82
N LYS A 638 -0.02 22.25 15.55
CA LYS A 638 1.11 21.45 15.03
C LYS A 638 0.83 19.98 15.25
N ARG A 639 1.08 19.14 14.24
CA ARG A 639 1.05 17.68 14.36
C ARG A 639 2.46 17.15 14.30
N GLU A 640 2.81 16.26 15.22
CA GLU A 640 4.08 15.54 15.20
C GLU A 640 3.79 14.03 15.24
N PRO A 641 4.56 13.21 14.49
CA PRO A 641 4.40 11.77 14.55
C PRO A 641 4.79 11.24 15.94
N VAL A 642 4.22 10.10 16.31
CA VAL A 642 4.69 9.31 17.45
C VAL A 642 5.62 8.21 16.92
N VAL A 643 6.86 8.18 17.38
CA VAL A 643 7.88 7.19 17.02
C VAL A 643 8.34 6.50 18.30
N ASP A 644 8.24 5.18 18.35
CA ASP A 644 8.56 4.35 19.53
C ASP A 644 7.84 4.80 20.82
N GLY A 645 6.58 5.23 20.67
CA GLY A 645 5.80 5.80 21.76
C GLY A 645 6.30 7.16 22.25
N ARG A 646 7.14 7.85 21.49
CA ARG A 646 7.63 9.20 21.79
C ARG A 646 7.21 10.20 20.73
N SER A 647 6.88 11.43 21.14
CA SER A 647 6.66 12.54 20.21
C SER A 647 7.35 13.79 20.75
N THR A 648 7.97 14.56 19.87
CA THR A 648 8.77 15.73 20.25
C THR A 648 8.26 16.96 19.53
N PHE A 649 7.87 17.98 20.28
CA PHE A 649 7.39 19.25 19.76
C PHE A 649 8.43 20.34 20.00
N ARG A 650 8.94 20.95 18.93
CA ARG A 650 9.73 22.18 19.01
C ARG A 650 8.84 23.39 18.71
N MET A 651 8.79 24.34 19.63
CA MET A 651 7.97 25.54 19.57
C MET A 651 8.65 26.74 20.25
N ALA A 652 8.13 27.95 20.03
CA ALA A 652 8.50 29.15 20.76
C ALA A 652 7.25 30.00 21.02
N PHE A 653 7.27 30.80 22.09
CA PHE A 653 6.14 31.64 22.46
C PHE A 653 6.34 33.07 21.99
N PRO A 654 5.41 33.69 21.26
CA PRO A 654 5.64 35.01 20.66
C PRO A 654 5.59 36.17 21.68
N HIS A 655 5.00 35.97 22.85
CA HIS A 655 4.80 37.03 23.84
C HIS A 655 4.95 36.47 25.27
N ALA A 656 5.16 37.36 26.23
CA ALA A 656 5.13 37.02 27.65
C ALA A 656 3.69 36.76 28.11
N GLY A 657 3.52 35.96 29.15
CA GLY A 657 2.23 35.68 29.77
C GLY A 657 1.99 34.20 30.08
N HIS A 658 0.73 33.86 30.35
CA HIS A 658 0.30 32.51 30.69
C HIS A 658 -0.31 31.81 29.47
N PHE A 659 0.31 30.70 29.07
CA PHE A 659 -0.13 29.83 28.00
C PHE A 659 -0.66 28.52 28.58
N ARG A 660 -1.67 27.96 27.93
CA ARG A 660 -2.14 26.59 28.19
C ARG A 660 -1.90 25.77 26.95
N LEU A 661 -0.95 24.85 27.03
CA LEU A 661 -0.74 23.86 25.98
C LEU A 661 -1.76 22.74 26.16
N VAL A 662 -2.44 22.40 25.08
CA VAL A 662 -3.38 21.29 25.00
C VAL A 662 -2.77 20.28 24.04
N LEU A 663 -2.30 19.17 24.59
CA LEU A 663 -1.70 18.06 23.87
C LEU A 663 -2.73 16.96 23.78
N ALA A 664 -3.10 16.56 22.57
CA ALA A 664 -4.10 15.53 22.35
C ALA A 664 -3.56 14.45 21.42
N LEU A 665 -3.81 13.20 21.79
CA LEU A 665 -3.67 12.03 20.91
C LEU A 665 -5.09 11.58 20.56
N ALA A 666 -5.37 11.41 19.27
CA ALA A 666 -6.73 11.23 18.75
C ALA A 666 -7.53 10.20 19.57
N ASN A 667 -8.68 10.65 20.10
CA ASN A 667 -9.66 9.85 20.86
C ASN A 667 -9.22 9.22 22.19
N ILE A 668 -8.04 9.56 22.72
CA ILE A 668 -7.49 8.89 23.92
C ILE A 668 -7.48 9.83 25.13
N THR A 669 -6.52 10.75 25.17
CA THR A 669 -6.31 11.62 26.32
C THR A 669 -5.87 13.01 25.90
N VAL A 670 -6.28 13.99 26.69
CA VAL A 670 -5.87 15.39 26.58
C VAL A 670 -5.01 15.75 27.78
N LEU A 671 -3.76 16.12 27.54
CA LEU A 671 -2.84 16.63 28.54
C LEU A 671 -2.81 18.16 28.47
N HIS A 672 -3.03 18.81 29.62
CA HIS A 672 -2.98 20.25 29.75
C HIS A 672 -1.70 20.68 30.49
N LEU A 673 -0.85 21.46 29.83
CA LEU A 673 0.37 21.98 30.45
C LEU A 673 0.26 23.51 30.60
N PRO A 674 0.26 24.05 31.83
CA PRO A 674 0.41 25.48 32.05
C PRO A 674 1.86 25.89 31.78
N VAL A 675 2.06 26.95 30.99
CA VAL A 675 3.37 27.51 30.69
C VAL A 675 3.37 29.00 30.99
N HIS A 676 4.33 29.45 31.79
CA HIS A 676 4.52 30.86 32.08
C HIS A 676 5.76 31.36 31.37
N VAL A 677 5.57 32.31 30.46
CA VAL A 677 6.62 32.99 29.72
C VAL A 677 6.83 34.34 30.38
N GLN A 678 8.00 34.56 30.95
CA GLN A 678 8.36 35.82 31.60
C GLN A 678 8.60 36.90 30.57
N GLU A 679 8.42 38.16 30.96
CA GLU A 679 8.92 39.27 30.18
C GLU A 679 10.44 39.18 30.08
N ASP A 680 10.98 39.40 28.90
CA ASP A 680 12.42 39.54 28.74
C ASP A 680 12.82 40.93 29.25
N PRO A 681 13.53 41.05 30.39
CA PRO A 681 13.91 42.36 30.92
C PRO A 681 14.81 43.12 29.95
N GLY A 682 15.59 42.42 29.13
CA GLY A 682 16.39 43.00 28.05
C GLY A 682 15.50 43.59 26.96
N ALA A 683 14.50 42.83 26.49
CA ALA A 683 13.56 43.32 25.49
C ALA A 683 12.68 44.47 26.01
N VAL A 684 12.26 44.45 27.27
CA VAL A 684 11.49 45.54 27.90
C VAL A 684 12.35 46.80 28.02
N ALA A 685 13.59 46.67 28.50
CA ALA A 685 14.53 47.79 28.58
C ALA A 685 14.84 48.36 27.19
N TRP A 686 15.04 47.48 26.20
CA TRP A 686 15.28 47.86 24.81
C TRP A 686 14.07 48.58 24.22
N THR A 687 12.86 48.04 24.37
CA THR A 687 11.61 48.64 23.89
C THR A 687 11.39 50.00 24.55
N ALA A 688 11.61 50.12 25.86
CA ALA A 688 11.54 51.39 26.57
C ALA A 688 12.60 52.41 26.10
N SER A 689 13.79 51.95 25.72
CA SER A 689 14.85 52.77 25.13
C SER A 689 14.44 53.25 23.74
N CYS A 690 13.94 52.36 22.89
CA CYS A 690 13.43 52.68 21.57
C CYS A 690 12.25 53.64 21.66
N ASP A 691 11.24 53.37 22.48
CA ASP A 691 10.08 54.26 22.71
C ASP A 691 10.52 55.66 23.13
N ARG A 692 11.54 55.75 23.98
CA ARG A 692 12.11 57.04 24.41
C ARG A 692 12.73 57.78 23.22
N ILE A 693 13.54 57.09 22.41
CA ILE A 693 14.16 57.64 21.20
C ILE A 693 13.08 58.06 20.19
N PHE A 694 12.07 57.22 19.95
CA PHE A 694 10.97 57.51 19.04
C PHE A 694 10.22 58.77 19.51
N ARG A 695 9.89 58.87 20.80
CA ARG A 695 9.18 60.04 21.35
C ARG A 695 10.01 61.31 21.42
N SER A 696 11.32 61.21 21.67
CA SER A 696 12.19 62.38 21.84
C SER A 696 12.71 62.93 20.51
N HIS A 697 12.79 62.12 19.45
CA HIS A 697 13.49 62.49 18.22
C HIS A 697 12.67 62.36 16.94
N LEU A 698 11.43 61.86 17.00
CA LEU A 698 10.58 61.79 15.82
C LEU A 698 9.38 62.71 15.98
N GLN A 699 9.35 63.74 15.15
CA GLN A 699 8.19 64.62 15.02
C GLN A 699 7.37 64.15 13.81
N CYS A 700 6.08 63.87 14.04
CA CYS A 700 5.16 63.62 12.96
C CYS A 700 4.93 64.93 12.20
N ILE A 701 5.37 65.01 10.96
CA ILE A 701 4.98 66.12 10.09
C ILE A 701 3.54 65.85 9.62
N PRO A 702 2.63 66.84 9.66
CA PRO A 702 1.33 66.71 9.02
C PRO A 702 1.50 66.32 7.54
N SER A 703 0.77 65.29 7.11
CA SER A 703 0.82 64.75 5.74
C SER A 703 0.60 65.89 4.74
N SER A 704 1.53 66.08 3.79
CA SER A 704 1.29 67.04 2.71
C SER A 704 0.09 66.57 1.87
N ALA A 705 -0.67 67.52 1.33
CA ALA A 705 -1.94 67.28 0.64
C ALA A 705 -1.85 66.34 -0.57
N THR A 706 -0.65 65.95 -1.00
CA THR A 706 -0.42 65.14 -2.19
C THR A 706 -0.50 63.63 -1.95
N PHE A 707 -0.39 63.13 -0.70
CA PHE A 707 -0.44 61.68 -0.41
C PHE A 707 -1.14 61.38 0.94
N PRO A 708 -2.48 61.40 1.00
CA PRO A 708 -3.24 61.30 2.26
C PRO A 708 -3.19 59.93 2.95
N SER A 709 -2.60 58.91 2.33
CA SER A 709 -2.48 57.55 2.88
C SER A 709 -1.12 57.25 3.55
N TYR A 710 -0.18 58.20 3.56
CA TYR A 710 1.16 57.99 4.12
C TYR A 710 1.49 59.03 5.20
N GLN A 711 1.93 58.55 6.36
CA GLN A 711 2.55 59.39 7.39
C GLN A 711 4.06 59.36 7.17
N PHE A 712 4.67 60.54 7.04
CA PHE A 712 6.10 60.68 6.85
C PHE A 712 6.76 60.94 8.21
N LEU A 713 7.73 60.12 8.58
CA LEU A 713 8.57 60.37 9.76
C LEU A 713 9.81 61.15 9.35
N GLN A 714 10.03 62.30 9.99
CA GLN A 714 11.27 63.05 9.89
C GLN A 714 12.18 62.67 11.06
N VAL A 715 13.38 62.19 10.73
CA VAL A 715 14.43 61.90 11.72
C VAL A 715 15.49 63.00 11.62
N ASP A 716 15.63 63.83 12.65
CA ASP A 716 16.68 64.84 12.68
C ASP A 716 18.03 64.17 13.07
N ALA A 717 19.03 64.35 12.20
CA ALA A 717 20.42 63.89 12.29
C ALA A 717 20.72 62.40 11.97
N VAL A 718 21.85 62.20 11.27
CA VAL A 718 22.38 60.91 10.80
C VAL A 718 22.64 59.90 11.93
N ALA A 719 22.98 60.38 13.13
CA ALA A 719 23.21 59.53 14.30
C ALA A 719 21.92 58.85 14.81
N ASN A 720 20.76 59.48 14.61
CA ASN A 720 19.47 58.94 15.02
C ASN A 720 18.89 57.97 13.99
N THR A 721 19.32 58.06 12.72
CA THR A 721 18.88 57.13 11.67
C THR A 721 19.41 55.72 11.92
N LEU A 722 20.68 55.59 12.36
CA LEU A 722 21.27 54.29 12.71
C LEU A 722 20.58 53.68 13.93
N LEU A 723 20.28 54.49 14.95
CA LEU A 723 19.59 54.05 16.16
C LEU A 723 18.13 53.67 15.89
N ALA A 724 17.42 54.42 15.04
CA ALA A 724 16.08 54.09 14.58
C ALA A 724 16.05 52.81 13.72
N VAL A 725 17.07 52.57 12.91
CA VAL A 725 17.24 51.31 12.15
C VAL A 725 17.51 50.12 13.08
N VAL A 726 18.35 50.30 14.10
CA VAL A 726 18.62 49.26 15.11
C VAL A 726 17.35 48.99 15.95
N CYS A 727 16.55 50.01 16.25
CA CYS A 727 15.23 49.84 16.86
C CYS A 727 14.20 49.21 15.91
N ALA A 728 14.23 49.49 14.60
CA ALA A 728 13.29 48.97 13.60
C ALA A 728 13.60 47.53 13.12
N GLY A 729 14.71 46.94 13.55
CA GLY A 729 14.89 45.49 13.59
C GLY A 729 15.11 44.75 12.26
N THR A 730 15.13 45.39 11.09
CA THR A 730 15.52 44.70 9.82
C THR A 730 16.06 45.64 8.74
N LEU A 731 17.19 45.25 8.13
CA LEU A 731 17.71 45.80 6.86
C LEU A 731 17.72 44.76 5.72
N GLU A 732 17.14 43.57 5.92
CA GLU A 732 17.12 42.50 4.90
C GLU A 732 15.82 42.42 4.08
N LEU A 733 14.83 43.28 4.33
CA LEU A 733 13.58 43.34 3.55
C LEU A 733 13.42 44.63 2.72
N LEU A 734 14.43 45.50 2.70
CA LEU A 734 14.49 46.63 1.77
C LEU A 734 15.39 46.24 0.59
N GLU A 735 14.78 45.82 -0.52
CA GLU A 735 15.40 45.93 -1.84
C GLU A 735 15.92 47.38 -2.06
N PRO A 736 16.97 47.57 -2.87
CA PRO A 736 17.84 48.74 -2.76
C PRO A 736 17.09 50.03 -3.10
N LEU A 737 16.78 50.81 -2.06
CA LEU A 737 16.52 52.25 -2.22
C LEU A 737 17.85 52.90 -2.61
N SER A 738 18.00 53.18 -3.90
CA SER A 738 19.09 54.01 -4.42
C SER A 738 19.13 55.33 -3.65
N PRO A 739 20.22 55.66 -2.94
CA PRO A 739 20.31 56.93 -2.25
C PRO A 739 20.44 58.05 -3.28
N SER A 740 19.37 58.82 -3.51
CA SER A 740 19.54 60.18 -4.03
C SER A 740 20.05 61.03 -2.87
N LEU A 741 21.37 61.08 -2.73
CA LEU A 741 22.06 62.02 -1.85
C LEU A 741 21.78 63.45 -2.33
N SER A 742 20.67 64.04 -1.87
CA SER A 742 20.55 65.49 -1.78
C SER A 742 21.29 65.91 -0.50
N THR A 743 22.20 66.87 -0.61
CA THR A 743 23.07 67.40 0.44
C THR A 743 22.35 68.21 1.52
N SER A 744 21.06 67.96 1.76
CA SER A 744 20.34 68.52 2.91
C SER A 744 20.09 67.42 3.94
N ALA A 745 20.41 67.71 5.19
CA ALA A 745 20.54 66.76 6.31
C ALA A 745 19.22 66.14 6.82
N ARG A 746 18.33 65.68 5.93
CA ARG A 746 17.02 65.10 6.29
C ARG A 746 16.70 63.91 5.38
N ALA A 747 16.58 62.73 5.99
CA ALA A 747 16.07 61.53 5.33
C ALA A 747 14.60 61.32 5.73
N ILE A 748 13.74 61.01 4.77
CA ILE A 748 12.33 60.70 4.98
C ILE A 748 12.15 59.21 4.67
N ALA A 749 11.72 58.43 5.65
CA ALA A 749 11.40 57.00 5.46
C ALA A 749 9.91 56.77 5.74
N ALA A 750 9.25 55.99 4.87
CA ALA A 750 7.90 55.49 5.09
C ALA A 750 8.00 54.01 5.46
N ALA A 751 7.47 53.63 6.63
CA ALA A 751 7.47 52.24 7.10
C ALA A 751 6.07 51.81 7.56
N PRO A 752 5.51 50.69 7.05
CA PRO A 752 4.35 50.07 7.68
C PRO A 752 4.78 49.40 9.00
N TRP A 753 3.93 49.48 10.02
CA TRP A 753 4.15 48.86 11.33
C TRP A 753 4.46 47.36 11.19
N LEU A 754 5.67 46.96 11.56
CA LEU A 754 6.13 45.56 11.61
C LEU A 754 6.31 45.12 13.07
N PRO A 755 5.94 43.88 13.44
CA PRO A 755 6.29 43.28 14.71
C PRO A 755 7.75 42.80 14.70
N TYR A 756 8.46 43.10 15.79
CA TYR A 756 9.91 42.93 15.95
C TYR A 756 10.40 41.48 15.84
N HIS A 757 11.51 41.27 15.10
CA HIS A 757 12.35 40.08 15.13
C HIS A 757 13.82 40.46 14.94
N MET A 758 14.73 39.96 15.80
CA MET A 758 15.95 39.27 15.38
C MET A 758 16.65 38.56 16.55
N HIS A 759 17.17 37.36 16.28
CA HIS A 759 18.08 36.60 17.14
C HIS A 759 19.48 37.20 17.08
N LEU A 760 19.98 37.71 18.21
CA LEU A 760 21.42 37.77 18.47
C LEU A 760 21.77 36.54 19.32
N GLN A 761 22.45 35.55 18.74
CA GLN A 761 23.22 34.62 19.56
C GLN A 761 24.40 35.42 20.13
N VAL A 762 24.20 36.01 21.29
CA VAL A 762 25.32 36.49 22.11
C VAL A 762 26.02 35.22 22.60
N PRO A 763 27.27 34.94 22.20
CA PRO A 763 28.00 33.81 22.78
C PRO A 763 28.06 34.04 24.29
N LEU A 764 27.55 33.07 25.05
CA LEU A 764 27.65 33.11 26.51
C LEU A 764 29.11 33.30 26.88
N SER A 765 29.36 34.23 27.79
CA SER A 765 30.72 34.45 28.27
C SER A 765 31.25 33.16 28.92
N PRO A 766 32.57 32.93 28.91
CA PRO A 766 33.18 31.76 29.56
C PRO A 766 32.73 31.56 31.03
N TRP A 767 32.48 32.67 31.72
CA TRP A 767 32.05 32.72 33.11
C TRP A 767 30.60 32.26 33.30
N GLU A 768 29.70 32.64 32.40
CA GLU A 768 28.29 32.22 32.41
C GLU A 768 28.14 30.71 32.10
N VAL A 769 28.95 30.19 31.18
CA VAL A 769 28.98 28.74 30.87
C VAL A 769 29.45 27.93 32.08
N LEU A 770 30.43 28.43 32.83
CA LEU A 770 30.92 27.81 34.06
C LEU A 770 30.05 28.12 35.30
N ARG A 771 29.10 29.05 35.19
CA ARG A 771 28.22 29.55 36.27
C ARG A 771 28.98 30.14 37.46
N ILE A 772 29.97 30.98 37.17
CA ILE A 772 30.80 31.68 38.14
C ILE A 772 30.92 33.16 37.76
N PRO A 773 31.20 34.07 38.71
CA PRO A 773 31.41 35.48 38.38
C PRO A 773 32.68 35.68 37.53
N ASP A 774 32.72 36.76 36.75
CA ASP A 774 33.80 37.11 35.82
C ASP A 774 35.13 37.50 36.50
N ASN A 775 35.08 37.74 37.82
CA ASN A 775 36.23 37.98 38.67
C ASN A 775 36.66 36.74 39.49
N ALA A 776 36.14 35.56 39.17
CA ALA A 776 36.45 34.33 39.89
C ALA A 776 37.94 33.99 39.79
N THR A 777 38.53 33.55 40.90
CA THR A 777 39.91 33.07 40.92
C THR A 777 40.05 31.78 40.11
N LEU A 778 41.25 31.50 39.62
CA LEU A 778 41.54 30.29 38.84
C LEU A 778 41.13 28.99 39.55
N ASP A 779 41.20 28.95 40.88
CA ASP A 779 40.77 27.79 41.67
C ASP A 779 39.24 27.60 41.63
N VAL A 780 38.48 28.70 41.65
CA VAL A 780 37.03 28.69 41.49
C VAL A 780 36.63 28.27 40.07
N VAL A 781 37.37 28.73 39.05
CA VAL A 781 37.22 28.31 37.64
C VAL A 781 37.42 26.79 37.49
N ARG A 782 38.50 26.26 38.07
CA ARG A 782 38.81 24.81 38.03
C ARG A 782 37.76 23.98 38.78
N ALA A 783 37.30 24.45 39.94
CA ALA A 783 36.26 23.76 40.71
C ALA A 783 34.93 23.72 39.94
N ALA A 784 34.54 24.85 39.33
CA ALA A 784 33.33 24.94 38.52
C ALA A 784 33.42 24.05 37.27
N TYR A 785 34.55 24.04 36.56
CA TYR A 785 34.77 23.14 35.43
C TYR A 785 34.64 21.66 35.84
N ARG A 786 35.26 21.23 36.94
CA ARG A 786 35.13 19.85 37.44
C ARG A 786 33.68 19.50 37.77
N HIS A 787 32.94 20.43 38.36
CA HIS A 787 31.53 20.21 38.68
C HIS A 787 30.68 20.09 37.40
N GLN A 788 30.79 21.05 36.47
CA GLN A 788 29.99 21.05 35.24
C GLN A 788 30.36 19.89 34.30
N SER A 789 31.65 19.55 34.17
CA SER A 789 32.10 18.41 33.36
C SER A 789 31.59 17.07 33.89
N LEU A 790 31.42 16.91 35.21
CA LEU A 790 30.78 15.72 35.80
C LEU A 790 29.28 15.66 35.56
N VAL A 791 28.60 16.81 35.54
CA VAL A 791 27.15 16.92 35.30
C VAL A 791 26.82 16.60 33.84
N TYR A 792 27.65 17.09 32.91
CA TYR A 792 27.40 16.98 31.46
C TYR A 792 28.30 15.94 30.78
N HIS A 793 28.93 15.04 31.55
CA HIS A 793 29.81 14.03 30.97
C HIS A 793 29.02 13.12 30.00
N PRO A 794 29.53 12.85 28.78
CA PRO A 794 28.82 12.04 27.79
C PRO A 794 28.54 10.60 28.25
N ASP A 795 29.33 10.06 29.18
CA ASP A 795 29.08 8.73 29.77
C ASP A 795 27.94 8.71 30.79
N ARG A 796 27.53 9.87 31.32
CA ARG A 796 26.48 9.99 32.36
C ARG A 796 25.18 10.59 31.85
N SER A 797 25.19 11.24 30.69
CA SER A 797 24.07 12.03 30.20
C SER A 797 23.88 11.82 28.70
N ALA A 798 22.63 11.92 28.21
CA ALA A 798 22.26 11.61 26.83
C ALA A 798 23.00 12.49 25.80
N ALA A 799 22.92 12.16 24.50
CA ALA A 799 23.68 12.79 23.41
C ALA A 799 23.69 14.34 23.37
N ALA A 800 22.64 15.01 23.87
CA ALA A 800 22.58 16.47 23.99
C ALA A 800 23.58 17.06 25.03
N ALA A 801 24.14 16.22 25.90
CA ALA A 801 25.15 16.63 26.87
C ALA A 801 26.56 16.69 26.26
N ALA A 802 26.83 16.00 25.15
CA ALA A 802 28.14 16.06 24.49
C ALA A 802 28.44 17.48 23.97
N THR A 803 27.45 18.14 23.34
CA THR A 803 27.60 19.53 22.87
C THR A 803 27.74 20.53 24.02
N TYR A 804 27.10 20.27 25.17
CA TYR A 804 27.26 21.11 26.35
C TYR A 804 28.61 20.88 27.03
N PHE A 805 29.10 19.65 27.05
CA PHE A 805 30.43 19.30 27.55
C PHE A 805 31.54 20.01 26.77
N ASP A 806 31.43 20.04 25.44
CA ASP A 806 32.37 20.80 24.59
C ASP A 806 32.31 22.30 24.88
N SER A 807 31.11 22.85 25.11
CA SER A 807 30.95 24.27 25.52
C SER A 807 31.62 24.55 26.87
N VAL A 808 31.45 23.66 27.86
CA VAL A 808 32.06 23.76 29.20
C VAL A 808 33.59 23.67 29.12
N ARG A 809 34.15 22.82 28.25
CA ARG A 809 35.59 22.74 28.01
C ARG A 809 36.13 24.02 27.37
N SER A 810 35.51 24.49 26.30
CA SER A 810 35.94 25.72 25.61
C SER A 810 35.86 26.95 26.52
N ALA A 811 34.84 27.04 27.37
CA ALA A 811 34.71 28.11 28.37
C ALA A 811 35.83 28.05 29.42
N TYR A 812 36.19 26.85 29.90
CA TYR A 812 37.32 26.70 30.81
C TYR A 812 38.64 27.18 30.18
N GLU A 813 38.92 26.78 28.94
CA GLU A 813 40.14 27.18 28.22
C GLU A 813 40.21 28.71 28.04
N ALA A 814 39.10 29.34 27.66
CA ALA A 814 39.02 30.79 27.51
C ALA A 814 39.20 31.54 28.85
N ALA A 815 38.59 31.04 29.95
CA ALA A 815 38.73 31.66 31.27
C ALA A 815 40.17 31.58 31.81
N VAL A 816 40.86 30.46 31.58
CA VAL A 816 42.27 30.29 31.97
C VAL A 816 43.17 31.25 31.19
N HIS A 817 42.96 31.37 29.87
CA HIS A 817 43.75 32.27 29.03
C HIS A 817 43.60 33.75 29.43
N LEU A 818 42.40 34.17 29.86
CA LEU A 818 42.15 35.53 30.36
C LEU A 818 42.85 35.79 31.70
N ASP A 819 42.95 34.81 32.60
CA ASP A 819 43.71 34.94 33.86
C ASP A 819 45.22 35.09 33.57
N ASP A 820 45.76 34.33 32.63
CA ASP A 820 47.17 34.40 32.24
C ASP A 820 47.53 35.77 31.62
N GLN A 821 46.65 36.32 30.76
CA GLN A 821 46.81 37.67 30.22
C GLN A 821 46.79 38.73 31.34
N ASN A 822 45.86 38.61 32.29
CA ASN A 822 45.77 39.53 33.43
C ASN A 822 46.97 39.44 34.37
N ARG A 823 47.59 38.26 34.52
CA ARG A 823 48.83 38.08 35.28
C ARG A 823 50.01 38.72 34.57
N SER A 824 50.15 38.56 33.25
CA SER A 824 51.20 39.21 32.47
C SER A 824 51.16 40.73 32.63
N ILE A 825 49.96 41.33 32.58
CA ILE A 825 49.76 42.78 32.76
C ILE A 825 50.10 43.26 34.18
N ARG A 826 50.04 42.38 35.19
CA ARG A 826 50.40 42.70 36.59
C ARG A 826 51.89 42.51 36.90
N VAL A 827 52.63 41.79 36.07
CA VAL A 827 54.08 41.62 36.25
C VAL A 827 54.87 42.74 35.56
N ASP A 828 54.29 43.38 34.54
CA ASP A 828 54.83 44.56 33.86
C ASP A 828 54.44 45.90 34.51
N LYS A 829 53.67 45.87 35.61
CA LYS A 829 53.35 47.02 36.47
C LYS A 829 54.02 46.86 37.82
#